data_AF-A0A7Y2JE67-F1
#
_entry.id   AF-A0A7Y2JE67-F1
#
_cell.length_a   1.000
_cell.length_b   1.000
_cell.length_c   1.000
_cell.angle_alpha   90.00
_cell.angle_beta   90.00
_cell.angle_gamma   90.00
#
_symmetry.space_group_name_H-M   'P 1'
#
loop_
_entity.id
_entity.type
_entity.pdbx_description
1 polymer ?
#
loop_
_entity_poly.entity_id
_entity_poly.type
_entity_poly.pdbx_seq_one_letter_code
_entity_poly.pdbx_strand_id
1 'polypeptide(L)'
;MKTKILFFAVLFITVMSYGQECLGVSFNPPATPSSFTFNYKTVSGITGWYNASDVLTTPPSNSGNINGSVGVFENLTYFFGNFNGYPLYVAPGVTFTGDAVSLKDSNFIFEGKADFVSTPGTGGTKIYIYPDGELTFSDNFSVSSNEFVHNAGIFNIGIPGSFVADLSVTSNFYSYPESATIVNGDIHFPGRYYNCGSLEAYGDIHTGGGSDFENNCSTYIHGDFHLNGDYTNDGIMYFKGNVNFIASAIFYNTGILIFDDLNLSNDQIVGQISKDRKPTLIIRNTATLTGGAAVIDHYFYNSSATPPPGGGFNSVCGTCTADIYIATEATVPTTPKDILKDCGMDLRVGPPSIRATLDFDGVDDYVSTPSFIVGESKVTIMAWVKVDADAVGTRTIAGENGACSLYLNTDNKLYLSIKTTSNGSPWVIPGPTLPYDEWHHVTGTFDASTGKMNIYVDGALVKSSNSILSGTIENMGSSDGTFNIGRLSRAVSNRQYFKGDIDEVRVFNVVLSQDQISKIIYQEIDEDAGFVRGLVVSKEIADSKTESKISWANLLAYYPMTDIISYERTVDYSSNNRLTTLHNITTLQEQTAPLPYETKADGDWTAEGTWLHGDVWDIENIPNHDGTIVKINSKVTTTASHEHLALIIEENQLLTVNTDRDINNTWYLELNGSLELNDDAQLIQSMTSDLVTGANCRILRRQDGSSNVYWYTYMSSPVGATGVTALTDNNAATNNTNNTAFQFNTLKEGDGSLVQFTNALNEAGKISTRWMYTFENGLTYYDWVRFNPSTS
;
A
#
# COMPACT_ATOMS: atom_id res chain seq x y z
N MET A 1 -1.17 38.88 -1.87
CA MET A 1 0.04 39.63 -2.32
C MET A 1 0.97 38.62 -2.97
N LYS A 2 0.88 38.37 -4.28
CA LYS A 2 1.77 38.91 -5.32
C LYS A 2 3.23 39.02 -4.88
N THR A 3 4.05 38.03 -5.25
CA THR A 3 5.49 38.23 -5.47
C THR A 3 5.86 37.56 -6.78
N LYS A 4 5.81 38.36 -7.86
CA LYS A 4 6.49 38.05 -9.12
C LYS A 4 7.99 38.10 -8.87
N ILE A 5 8.71 37.02 -9.13
CA ILE A 5 10.17 37.07 -9.26
C ILE A 5 10.48 37.22 -10.76
N LEU A 6 10.93 38.42 -11.09
CA LEU A 6 11.67 38.76 -12.30
C LEU A 6 12.89 37.82 -12.43
N PHE A 7 13.05 37.18 -13.58
CA PHE A 7 14.38 36.83 -14.06
C PHE A 7 14.73 37.75 -15.24
N PHE A 8 15.52 38.78 -14.95
CA PHE A 8 16.35 39.47 -15.93
C PHE A 8 17.59 38.60 -16.14
N ALA A 9 17.75 38.03 -17.33
CA ALA A 9 19.04 37.50 -17.77
C ALA A 9 19.62 38.45 -18.82
N VAL A 10 20.84 38.87 -18.54
CA VAL A 10 21.66 39.83 -19.26
C VAL A 10 22.06 39.29 -20.64
N LEU A 11 22.09 40.20 -21.61
CA LEU A 11 22.65 40.07 -22.96
C LEU A 11 24.00 39.31 -22.98
N PHE A 12 23.96 38.06 -23.43
CA PHE A 12 25.12 37.35 -24.00
C PHE A 12 24.67 36.77 -25.34
N ILE A 13 25.32 37.19 -26.42
CA ILE A 13 25.22 36.52 -27.72
C ILE A 13 25.87 35.16 -27.54
N THR A 14 25.05 34.15 -27.32
CA THR A 14 25.41 32.75 -27.41
C THR A 14 24.41 32.12 -28.36
N VAL A 15 24.92 31.47 -29.40
CA VAL A 15 24.17 30.50 -30.20
C VAL A 15 23.67 29.45 -29.21
N MET A 16 22.47 29.63 -28.67
CA MET A 16 21.83 28.59 -27.85
C MET A 16 21.49 27.47 -28.81
N SER A 17 22.21 26.36 -28.70
CA SER A 17 21.74 25.10 -29.27
C SER A 17 20.44 24.76 -28.55
N TYR A 18 19.31 24.82 -29.26
CA TYR A 18 18.01 24.30 -28.85
C TYR A 18 18.06 22.76 -28.78
N GLY A 19 18.93 22.23 -27.92
CA GLY A 19 19.19 20.79 -27.77
C GLY A 19 18.04 20.09 -27.08
N GLN A 20 16.88 20.06 -27.74
CA GLN A 20 15.74 19.26 -27.36
C GLN A 20 15.83 17.91 -28.07
N GLU A 21 15.36 16.86 -27.42
CA GLU A 21 15.31 15.51 -27.97
C GLU A 21 13.98 14.87 -27.60
N CYS A 22 13.40 14.13 -28.54
CA CYS A 22 12.24 13.28 -28.29
C CYS A 22 12.55 11.88 -28.80
N LEU A 23 12.61 10.91 -27.88
CA LEU A 23 12.80 9.48 -28.19
C LEU A 23 14.00 9.20 -29.12
N GLY A 24 15.17 9.79 -28.85
CA GLY A 24 16.36 9.61 -29.68
C GLY A 24 16.51 10.58 -30.85
N VAL A 25 15.48 11.40 -31.14
CA VAL A 25 15.48 12.34 -32.26
C VAL A 25 15.70 13.75 -31.74
N SER A 26 16.84 14.36 -32.07
CA SER A 26 17.14 15.75 -31.69
C SER A 26 16.38 16.75 -32.57
N PHE A 27 15.96 17.87 -31.99
CA PHE A 27 15.45 19.02 -32.73
C PHE A 27 16.60 19.71 -33.45
N ASN A 28 16.77 19.39 -34.73
CA ASN A 28 17.80 19.94 -35.60
C ASN A 28 17.16 20.72 -36.75
N PRO A 29 16.65 21.94 -36.50
CA PRO A 29 16.12 22.77 -37.57
C PRO A 29 17.23 23.15 -38.55
N PRO A 30 16.91 23.35 -39.84
CA PRO A 30 17.87 23.88 -40.80
C PRO A 30 18.34 25.27 -40.36
N ALA A 31 19.61 25.57 -40.60
CA ALA A 31 20.14 26.91 -40.32
C ALA A 31 19.33 27.96 -41.07
N THR A 32 18.98 29.05 -40.38
CA THR A 32 18.29 30.18 -40.98
C THR A 32 19.07 30.66 -42.21
N PRO A 33 18.43 30.72 -43.40
CA PRO A 33 19.10 31.18 -44.61
C PRO A 33 19.77 32.54 -44.41
N SER A 34 21.03 32.67 -44.80
CA SER A 34 21.79 33.93 -44.69
C SER A 34 21.27 35.04 -45.63
N SER A 35 20.43 34.68 -46.60
CA SER A 35 19.73 35.61 -47.49
C SER A 35 18.45 34.98 -48.01
N PHE A 36 17.40 35.79 -48.18
CA PHE A 36 16.16 35.37 -48.84
C PHE A 36 15.98 36.05 -50.20
N THR A 37 15.38 35.36 -51.17
CA THR A 37 15.02 35.95 -52.47
C THR A 37 14.04 37.12 -52.30
N PHE A 38 13.09 36.98 -51.38
CA PHE A 38 12.14 38.03 -50.99
C PHE A 38 12.13 38.20 -49.47
N ASN A 39 12.31 39.43 -48.99
CA ASN A 39 12.31 39.77 -47.57
C ASN A 39 11.23 40.82 -47.32
N TYR A 40 10.24 40.53 -46.47
CA TYR A 40 9.34 41.56 -45.98
C TYR A 40 9.90 42.15 -44.69
N LYS A 41 10.45 43.38 -44.77
CA LYS A 41 11.20 44.00 -43.67
C LYS A 41 11.19 45.52 -43.74
N THR A 42 11.73 46.17 -42.71
CA THR A 42 11.96 47.62 -42.68
C THR A 42 13.43 47.93 -42.99
N VAL A 43 13.69 48.70 -44.05
CA VAL A 43 15.04 49.23 -44.37
C VAL A 43 14.96 50.75 -44.43
N SER A 44 15.81 51.43 -43.65
CA SER A 44 15.87 52.90 -43.59
C SER A 44 14.49 53.58 -43.35
N GLY A 45 13.64 52.97 -42.52
CA GLY A 45 12.32 53.50 -42.16
C GLY A 45 11.18 53.18 -43.15
N ILE A 46 11.44 52.39 -44.19
CA ILE A 46 10.42 51.97 -45.16
C ILE A 46 10.19 50.46 -45.04
N THR A 47 8.99 50.06 -44.64
CA THR A 47 8.54 48.66 -44.59
C THR A 47 8.01 48.23 -45.95
N GLY A 48 8.50 47.10 -46.46
CA GLY A 48 8.08 46.58 -47.77
C GLY A 48 8.84 45.32 -48.18
N TRP A 49 8.70 44.93 -49.44
CA TRP A 49 9.38 43.78 -50.02
C TRP A 49 10.76 44.18 -50.56
N TYR A 50 11.80 43.48 -50.13
CA TYR A 50 13.20 43.69 -50.53
C TYR A 50 13.78 42.41 -51.12
N ASN A 51 14.62 42.53 -52.14
CA ASN A 51 15.38 41.39 -52.67
C ASN A 51 16.60 41.06 -51.77
N ALA A 52 17.38 40.06 -52.16
CA ALA A 52 18.59 39.64 -51.43
C ALA A 52 19.70 40.72 -51.31
N SER A 53 19.61 41.82 -52.07
CA SER A 53 20.55 42.95 -52.03
C SER A 53 19.96 44.19 -51.33
N ASP A 54 18.88 44.02 -50.56
CA ASP A 54 18.19 45.08 -49.83
C ASP A 54 17.66 46.22 -50.72
N VAL A 55 17.32 45.88 -51.97
CA VAL A 55 16.65 46.79 -52.90
C VAL A 55 15.14 46.54 -52.86
N LEU A 56 14.35 47.60 -52.68
CA LEU A 56 12.89 47.55 -52.70
C LEU A 56 12.42 46.94 -54.03
N THR A 57 11.59 45.91 -53.97
CA THR A 57 11.14 45.09 -55.10
C THR A 57 9.63 44.90 -55.05
N THR A 58 9.05 44.39 -56.14
CA THR A 58 7.66 43.93 -56.14
C THR A 58 7.50 42.69 -55.26
N PRO A 59 6.33 42.52 -54.61
CA PRO A 59 6.02 41.31 -53.85
C PRO A 59 6.14 40.04 -54.73
N PRO A 60 6.42 38.87 -54.13
CA PRO A 60 6.32 37.59 -54.83
C PRO A 60 4.90 37.39 -55.38
N SER A 61 4.75 36.66 -56.49
CA SER A 61 3.43 36.51 -57.13
C SER A 61 2.42 35.82 -56.21
N ASN A 62 1.22 36.40 -56.11
CA ASN A 62 0.06 35.84 -55.39
C ASN A 62 -0.75 34.83 -56.23
N SER A 63 -0.34 34.55 -57.48
CA SER A 63 -1.11 33.73 -58.44
C SER A 63 -0.25 32.72 -59.23
N GLY A 64 1.06 32.64 -58.97
CA GLY A 64 2.00 31.76 -59.66
C GLY A 64 2.97 31.03 -58.73
N ASN A 65 3.94 30.31 -59.30
CA ASN A 65 5.01 29.68 -58.53
C ASN A 65 5.99 30.74 -58.02
N ILE A 66 6.27 30.72 -56.71
CA ILE A 66 7.33 31.54 -56.11
C ILE A 66 8.66 30.82 -56.37
N ASN A 67 9.50 31.43 -57.21
CA ASN A 67 10.85 30.92 -57.53
C ASN A 67 11.89 31.57 -56.61
N GLY A 68 11.90 31.20 -55.33
CA GLY A 68 12.85 31.74 -54.34
C GLY A 68 12.38 31.64 -52.90
N SER A 69 13.31 31.81 -51.95
CA SER A 69 13.03 31.78 -50.51
C SER A 69 12.38 33.09 -50.04
N VAL A 70 11.52 32.99 -49.02
CA VAL A 70 10.80 34.13 -48.43
C VAL A 70 11.12 34.25 -46.95
N GLY A 71 11.53 35.45 -46.52
CA GLY A 71 11.74 35.81 -45.12
C GLY A 71 10.79 36.92 -44.68
N VAL A 72 10.07 36.70 -43.59
CA VAL A 72 9.13 37.66 -42.99
C VAL A 72 9.73 38.17 -41.68
N PHE A 73 10.16 39.43 -41.68
CA PHE A 73 10.86 40.08 -40.55
C PHE A 73 10.04 41.22 -39.92
N GLU A 74 8.85 41.49 -40.43
CA GLU A 74 7.89 42.48 -39.94
C GLU A 74 6.49 41.90 -40.10
N ASN A 75 5.53 42.36 -39.28
CA ASN A 75 4.16 41.85 -39.33
C ASN A 75 3.56 41.95 -40.73
N LEU A 76 3.06 40.83 -41.24
CA LEU A 76 2.64 40.70 -42.62
C LEU A 76 1.30 39.99 -42.73
N THR A 77 0.34 40.63 -43.40
CA THR A 77 -0.85 39.96 -43.90
C THR A 77 -0.72 39.73 -45.40
N TYR A 78 -0.61 38.46 -45.85
CA TYR A 78 -0.32 38.18 -47.25
C TYR A 78 -0.78 36.80 -47.73
N PHE A 79 -1.27 36.74 -48.97
CA PHE A 79 -1.60 35.49 -49.66
C PHE A 79 -0.47 35.11 -50.62
N PHE A 80 0.20 34.00 -50.35
CA PHE A 80 1.23 33.45 -51.20
C PHE A 80 0.65 32.56 -52.31
N GLY A 81 1.35 32.49 -53.45
CA GLY A 81 1.05 31.52 -54.51
C GLY A 81 1.49 30.10 -54.15
N ASN A 82 2.10 29.38 -55.10
CA ASN A 82 2.68 28.06 -54.85
C ASN A 82 4.14 28.16 -54.43
N PHE A 83 4.49 27.60 -53.26
CA PHE A 83 5.88 27.36 -52.86
C PHE A 83 6.29 25.95 -53.26
N ASN A 84 7.21 25.84 -54.22
CA ASN A 84 7.77 24.55 -54.64
C ASN A 84 9.29 24.59 -54.49
N GLY A 85 9.86 23.88 -53.51
CA GLY A 85 11.32 23.74 -53.37
C GLY A 85 12.05 24.85 -52.59
N TYR A 86 11.35 25.86 -52.05
CA TYR A 86 11.98 27.03 -51.43
C TYR A 86 11.46 27.33 -50.01
N PRO A 87 12.33 27.72 -49.06
CA PRO A 87 11.93 27.90 -47.67
C PRO A 87 11.10 29.17 -47.42
N LEU A 88 10.18 29.08 -46.47
CA LEU A 88 9.48 30.20 -45.84
C LEU A 88 9.96 30.33 -44.39
N TYR A 89 10.39 31.53 -44.01
CA TYR A 89 10.86 31.86 -42.67
C TYR A 89 10.05 33.01 -42.06
N VAL A 90 9.62 32.85 -40.81
CA VAL A 90 9.00 33.91 -40.01
C VAL A 90 9.89 34.18 -38.79
N ALA A 91 10.39 35.41 -38.69
CA ALA A 91 11.38 35.81 -37.68
C ALA A 91 10.79 35.92 -36.26
N PRO A 92 11.62 35.89 -35.21
CA PRO A 92 11.18 36.01 -33.82
C PRO A 92 10.37 37.28 -33.57
N GLY A 93 9.27 37.18 -32.83
CA GLY A 93 8.40 38.31 -32.47
C GLY A 93 7.57 38.88 -33.63
N VAL A 94 7.61 38.27 -34.81
CA VAL A 94 6.84 38.67 -35.99
C VAL A 94 5.58 37.83 -36.12
N THR A 95 4.48 38.43 -36.57
CA THR A 95 3.24 37.73 -36.92
C THR A 95 3.00 37.78 -38.43
N PHE A 96 2.94 36.59 -39.04
CA PHE A 96 2.41 36.39 -40.38
C PHE A 96 0.95 35.91 -40.27
N THR A 97 0.04 36.53 -41.01
CA THR A 97 -1.34 36.06 -41.15
C THR A 97 -1.68 35.96 -42.63
N GLY A 98 -2.12 34.81 -43.11
CA GLY A 98 -2.26 34.65 -44.55
C GLY A 98 -2.56 33.25 -44.99
N ASP A 99 -2.22 32.95 -46.24
CA ASP A 99 -2.43 31.63 -46.82
C ASP A 99 -1.46 31.35 -47.96
N ALA A 100 -1.42 30.12 -48.46
CA ALA A 100 -0.71 29.72 -49.66
C ALA A 100 -1.55 28.75 -50.51
N VAL A 101 -1.32 28.71 -51.83
CA VAL A 101 -2.02 27.75 -52.70
C VAL A 101 -1.48 26.32 -52.51
N SER A 102 -0.17 26.16 -52.44
CA SER A 102 0.47 24.88 -52.13
C SER A 102 1.88 25.07 -51.55
N LEU A 103 2.28 24.13 -50.70
CA LEU A 103 3.57 24.04 -50.06
C LEU A 103 4.19 22.68 -50.38
N LYS A 104 5.04 22.59 -51.40
CA LYS A 104 5.67 21.32 -51.81
C LYS A 104 7.19 21.37 -51.74
N ASP A 105 7.79 20.26 -51.32
CA ASP A 105 9.23 20.02 -51.26
C ASP A 105 10.00 21.17 -50.57
N SER A 106 9.41 21.79 -49.54
CA SER A 106 9.89 23.04 -48.92
C SER A 106 10.11 22.90 -47.40
N ASN A 107 10.98 23.74 -46.85
CA ASN A 107 11.20 23.88 -45.41
C ASN A 107 10.47 25.13 -44.88
N PHE A 108 9.61 24.95 -43.89
CA PHE A 108 8.95 26.03 -43.16
C PHE A 108 9.61 26.19 -41.81
N ILE A 109 10.00 27.42 -41.49
CA ILE A 109 10.77 27.73 -40.30
C ILE A 109 10.06 28.87 -39.57
N PHE A 110 9.49 28.58 -38.42
CA PHE A 110 8.70 29.52 -37.63
C PHE A 110 9.39 29.79 -36.30
N GLU A 111 10.08 30.93 -36.21
CA GLU A 111 10.58 31.48 -34.94
C GLU A 111 9.60 32.53 -34.36
N GLY A 112 8.73 33.09 -35.20
CA GLY A 112 7.59 33.92 -34.80
C GLY A 112 6.25 33.19 -34.98
N LYS A 113 5.17 33.97 -35.03
CA LYS A 113 3.79 33.49 -35.19
C LYS A 113 3.38 33.44 -36.66
N ALA A 114 2.75 32.36 -37.09
CA ALA A 114 2.18 32.18 -38.42
C ALA A 114 0.75 31.64 -38.34
N ASP A 115 -0.22 32.44 -38.77
CA ASP A 115 -1.64 32.08 -38.80
C ASP A 115 -2.10 31.87 -40.25
N PHE A 116 -2.31 30.62 -40.62
CA PHE A 116 -2.86 30.22 -41.90
C PHE A 116 -4.40 30.14 -41.83
N VAL A 117 -5.07 30.92 -42.67
CA VAL A 117 -6.55 31.02 -42.68
C VAL A 117 -7.24 29.88 -43.44
N SER A 118 -6.49 29.10 -44.21
CA SER A 118 -6.90 27.78 -44.70
C SER A 118 -5.67 26.86 -44.80
N THR A 119 -5.88 25.57 -45.04
CA THR A 119 -4.78 24.62 -45.16
C THR A 119 -4.27 24.56 -46.60
N PRO A 120 -3.01 24.95 -46.86
CA PRO A 120 -2.43 24.84 -48.18
C PRO A 120 -2.17 23.38 -48.54
N GLY A 121 -2.24 23.03 -49.83
CA GLY A 121 -1.91 21.67 -50.26
C GLY A 121 -0.43 21.34 -50.00
N THR A 122 -0.15 20.35 -49.17
CA THR A 122 1.21 19.92 -48.80
C THR A 122 1.72 18.75 -49.65
N GLY A 123 3.04 18.60 -49.77
CA GLY A 123 3.68 17.39 -50.31
C GLY A 123 5.21 17.44 -50.21
N GLY A 124 5.84 16.53 -49.44
CA GLY A 124 7.32 16.51 -49.27
C GLY A 124 7.87 17.66 -48.41
N THR A 125 7.01 18.26 -47.58
CA THR A 125 7.28 19.48 -46.80
C THR A 125 7.76 19.19 -45.39
N LYS A 126 8.73 19.97 -44.90
CA LYS A 126 9.20 19.90 -43.51
C LYS A 126 8.85 21.17 -42.76
N ILE A 127 8.25 21.03 -41.59
CA ILE A 127 7.82 22.15 -40.75
C ILE A 127 8.65 22.13 -39.47
N TYR A 128 9.26 23.27 -39.16
CA TYR A 128 10.04 23.49 -37.95
C TYR A 128 9.44 24.68 -37.20
N ILE A 129 8.89 24.41 -36.02
CA ILE A 129 8.37 25.43 -35.10
C ILE A 129 9.37 25.50 -33.96
N TYR A 130 9.98 26.66 -33.76
CA TYR A 130 10.94 26.90 -32.66
C TYR A 130 10.21 27.11 -31.34
N PRO A 131 10.90 27.06 -30.18
CA PRO A 131 10.28 27.25 -28.86
C PRO A 131 9.43 28.52 -28.70
N ASP A 132 9.85 29.63 -29.29
CA ASP A 132 9.08 30.90 -29.26
C ASP A 132 8.10 31.03 -30.44
N GLY A 133 8.06 30.04 -31.33
CA GLY A 133 7.24 30.03 -32.54
C GLY A 133 5.82 29.51 -32.28
N GLU A 134 4.87 30.01 -33.08
CA GLU A 134 3.48 29.56 -33.07
C GLU A 134 3.03 29.36 -34.52
N LEU A 135 2.44 28.21 -34.83
CA LEU A 135 1.88 27.91 -36.14
C LEU A 135 0.42 27.47 -35.98
N THR A 136 -0.48 28.18 -36.63
CA THR A 136 -1.93 27.90 -36.60
C THR A 136 -2.44 27.62 -38.00
N PHE A 137 -3.20 26.55 -38.17
CA PHE A 137 -4.04 26.29 -39.36
C PHE A 137 -5.51 26.35 -38.96
N SER A 138 -6.32 27.13 -39.68
CA SER A 138 -7.74 27.31 -39.34
C SER A 138 -8.66 26.19 -39.84
N ASP A 139 -8.14 25.28 -40.68
CA ASP A 139 -8.86 24.18 -41.34
C ASP A 139 -8.10 22.85 -41.14
N ASN A 140 -8.66 21.74 -41.60
CA ASN A 140 -8.09 20.39 -41.46
C ASN A 140 -6.66 20.34 -41.97
N PHE A 141 -5.77 19.69 -41.22
CA PHE A 141 -4.37 19.53 -41.59
C PHE A 141 -4.01 18.06 -41.68
N SER A 142 -3.37 17.65 -42.77
CA SER A 142 -2.87 16.30 -42.93
C SER A 142 -1.36 16.32 -43.14
N VAL A 143 -0.65 15.55 -42.33
CA VAL A 143 0.76 15.25 -42.54
C VAL A 143 0.81 14.07 -43.51
N SER A 144 1.13 14.35 -44.78
CA SER A 144 1.14 13.35 -45.85
C SER A 144 2.48 12.59 -45.93
N SER A 145 2.57 11.53 -46.75
CA SER A 145 3.80 10.76 -46.92
C SER A 145 4.99 11.66 -47.31
N ASN A 146 6.13 11.50 -46.62
CA ASN A 146 7.36 12.32 -46.74
C ASN A 146 7.31 13.73 -46.13
N GLU A 147 6.23 14.09 -45.44
CA GLU A 147 6.19 15.29 -44.62
C GLU A 147 6.66 15.01 -43.19
N PHE A 148 7.32 15.99 -42.57
CA PHE A 148 7.80 15.89 -41.19
C PHE A 148 7.47 17.18 -40.45
N VAL A 149 6.79 17.07 -39.31
CA VAL A 149 6.58 18.20 -38.40
C VAL A 149 7.49 18.04 -37.20
N HIS A 150 8.28 19.08 -36.92
CA HIS A 150 9.13 19.21 -35.75
C HIS A 150 8.63 20.41 -34.94
N ASN A 151 7.84 20.14 -33.91
CA ASN A 151 7.22 21.14 -33.06
C ASN A 151 7.97 21.30 -31.73
N ALA A 152 8.74 22.38 -31.59
CA ALA A 152 9.32 22.81 -30.31
C ALA A 152 8.54 23.96 -29.65
N GLY A 153 7.59 24.58 -30.35
CA GLY A 153 6.77 25.70 -29.87
C GLY A 153 5.29 25.33 -29.79
N ILE A 154 4.42 26.17 -30.35
CA ILE A 154 2.97 25.97 -30.34
C ILE A 154 2.46 25.61 -31.74
N PHE A 155 1.70 24.52 -31.85
CA PHE A 155 1.03 24.09 -33.07
C PHE A 155 -0.48 23.98 -32.87
N ASN A 156 -1.26 24.78 -33.58
CA ASN A 156 -2.70 24.83 -33.45
C ASN A 156 -3.40 24.38 -34.74
N ILE A 157 -4.36 23.47 -34.62
CA ILE A 157 -5.27 23.07 -35.69
C ILE A 157 -6.70 23.45 -35.28
N GLY A 158 -7.33 24.30 -36.09
CA GLY A 158 -8.59 24.95 -35.77
C GLY A 158 -8.43 26.06 -34.73
N ILE A 159 -9.56 26.68 -34.37
CA ILE A 159 -9.62 27.76 -33.39
C ILE A 159 -10.66 27.39 -32.34
N PRO A 160 -10.27 27.19 -31.06
CA PRO A 160 -11.20 26.86 -29.99
C PRO A 160 -12.41 27.80 -29.93
N GLY A 161 -13.62 27.22 -29.98
CA GLY A 161 -14.88 27.95 -29.96
C GLY A 161 -15.28 28.68 -31.25
N SER A 162 -14.52 28.52 -32.34
CA SER A 162 -14.81 29.15 -33.64
C SER A 162 -14.81 28.16 -34.82
N PHE A 163 -13.75 27.35 -34.98
CA PHE A 163 -13.59 26.46 -36.14
C PHE A 163 -13.07 25.09 -35.70
N VAL A 164 -13.84 24.03 -35.97
CA VAL A 164 -13.46 22.64 -35.75
C VAL A 164 -12.62 22.18 -36.95
N ALA A 165 -11.47 21.60 -36.68
CA ALA A 165 -10.56 21.12 -37.70
C ALA A 165 -9.81 19.88 -37.21
N ASP A 166 -9.66 18.91 -38.11
CA ASP A 166 -9.08 17.61 -37.82
C ASP A 166 -7.59 17.58 -38.17
N LEU A 167 -6.84 16.79 -37.40
CA LEU A 167 -5.44 16.48 -37.67
C LEU A 167 -5.32 15.03 -38.16
N SER A 168 -4.77 14.81 -39.35
CA SER A 168 -4.48 13.46 -39.85
C SER A 168 -2.98 13.25 -40.04
N VAL A 169 -2.37 12.41 -39.21
CA VAL A 169 -0.93 12.17 -39.18
C VAL A 169 -0.62 10.89 -39.93
N THR A 170 -0.28 10.95 -41.22
CA THR A 170 0.07 9.77 -42.04
C THR A 170 1.58 9.51 -42.13
N SER A 171 2.40 10.39 -41.58
CA SER A 171 3.87 10.29 -41.47
C SER A 171 4.34 10.72 -40.08
N ASN A 172 5.65 10.98 -39.89
CA ASN A 172 6.18 11.28 -38.56
C ASN A 172 5.88 12.73 -38.12
N PHE A 173 5.30 12.86 -36.92
CA PHE A 173 5.16 14.13 -36.19
C PHE A 173 5.96 14.04 -34.89
N TYR A 174 6.82 15.03 -34.63
CA TYR A 174 7.61 15.13 -33.40
C TYR A 174 7.20 16.35 -32.59
N SER A 175 6.68 16.12 -31.39
CA SER A 175 6.50 17.17 -30.37
C SER A 175 7.64 17.05 -29.36
N TYR A 176 8.40 18.12 -29.20
CA TYR A 176 9.56 18.18 -28.32
C TYR A 176 9.16 18.63 -26.90
N PRO A 177 10.04 18.45 -25.88
CA PRO A 177 9.81 19.01 -24.55
C PRO A 177 9.40 20.48 -24.59
N GLU A 178 8.48 20.88 -23.70
CA GLU A 178 7.93 22.24 -23.60
C GLU A 178 7.08 22.73 -24.79
N SER A 179 6.93 21.92 -25.85
CA SER A 179 6.01 22.23 -26.96
C SER A 179 4.55 22.00 -26.58
N ALA A 180 3.64 22.61 -27.35
CA ALA A 180 2.21 22.38 -27.27
C ALA A 180 1.61 22.14 -28.65
N THR A 181 0.79 21.11 -28.76
CA THR A 181 -0.05 20.82 -29.92
C THR A 181 -1.50 20.86 -29.48
N ILE A 182 -2.32 21.71 -30.09
CA ILE A 182 -3.74 21.88 -29.76
C ILE A 182 -4.56 21.61 -31.02
N VAL A 183 -5.47 20.64 -30.95
CA VAL A 183 -6.34 20.27 -32.06
C VAL A 183 -7.79 20.44 -31.65
N ASN A 184 -8.52 21.31 -32.36
CA ASN A 184 -9.90 21.65 -32.05
C ASN A 184 -10.94 20.69 -32.71
N GLY A 185 -10.50 19.53 -33.18
CA GLY A 185 -11.30 18.49 -33.84
C GLY A 185 -10.68 17.12 -33.61
N ASP A 186 -10.95 16.17 -34.52
CA ASP A 186 -10.52 14.78 -34.36
C ASP A 186 -9.06 14.60 -34.79
N ILE A 187 -8.35 13.69 -34.13
CA ILE A 187 -6.98 13.31 -34.49
C ILE A 187 -6.97 11.87 -34.99
N HIS A 188 -6.44 11.68 -36.19
CA HIS A 188 -6.25 10.36 -36.77
C HIS A 188 -4.75 10.07 -36.87
N PHE A 189 -4.30 8.94 -36.32
CA PHE A 189 -2.89 8.50 -36.36
C PHE A 189 -2.69 7.25 -37.24
N PRO A 190 -2.81 7.34 -38.58
CA PRO A 190 -2.37 6.29 -39.49
C PRO A 190 -0.83 6.18 -39.62
N GLY A 191 -0.08 7.16 -39.11
CA GLY A 191 1.38 7.18 -39.01
C GLY A 191 1.82 7.59 -37.60
N ARG A 192 3.13 7.76 -37.37
CA ARG A 192 3.69 7.90 -36.02
C ARG A 192 3.70 9.34 -35.50
N TYR A 193 3.10 9.54 -34.33
CA TYR A 193 3.19 10.77 -33.55
C TYR A 193 3.99 10.52 -32.28
N TYR A 194 5.12 11.19 -32.13
CA TYR A 194 5.98 11.14 -30.94
C TYR A 194 5.68 12.34 -30.05
N ASN A 195 5.04 12.12 -28.90
CA ASN A 195 4.65 13.18 -27.99
C ASN A 195 5.60 13.29 -26.78
N CYS A 196 6.59 14.18 -26.86
CA CYS A 196 7.41 14.58 -25.71
C CYS A 196 7.02 15.97 -25.15
N GLY A 197 5.95 16.57 -25.67
CA GLY A 197 5.38 17.84 -25.20
C GLY A 197 3.94 17.69 -24.72
N SER A 198 3.15 18.75 -24.84
CA SER A 198 1.72 18.72 -24.51
C SER A 198 0.86 18.54 -25.76
N LEU A 199 -0.12 17.62 -25.69
CA LEU A 199 -1.14 17.43 -26.72
C LEU A 199 -2.52 17.65 -26.09
N GLU A 200 -3.32 18.56 -26.65
CA GLU A 200 -4.72 18.77 -26.25
C GLU A 200 -5.64 18.54 -27.45
N ALA A 201 -6.51 17.54 -27.37
CA ALA A 201 -7.47 17.18 -28.40
C ALA A 201 -8.90 17.46 -27.92
N TYR A 202 -9.61 18.34 -28.62
CA TYR A 202 -11.01 18.67 -28.32
C TYR A 202 -12.01 17.67 -28.93
N GLY A 203 -11.62 16.95 -29.99
CA GLY A 203 -12.38 15.85 -30.58
C GLY A 203 -11.88 14.48 -30.16
N ASP A 204 -12.22 13.48 -30.96
CA ASP A 204 -11.82 12.08 -30.75
C ASP A 204 -10.39 11.85 -31.22
N ILE A 205 -9.72 10.86 -30.63
CA ILE A 205 -8.42 10.38 -31.09
C ILE A 205 -8.56 8.95 -31.59
N HIS A 206 -8.18 8.71 -32.84
CA HIS A 206 -8.18 7.39 -33.47
C HIS A 206 -6.75 6.89 -33.66
N THR A 207 -6.41 5.80 -32.98
CA THR A 207 -5.14 5.09 -33.14
C THR A 207 -5.32 3.83 -33.97
N GLY A 208 -4.34 3.49 -34.81
CA GLY A 208 -4.35 2.28 -35.65
C GLY A 208 -4.01 0.97 -34.92
N GLY A 209 -3.64 1.03 -33.63
CA GLY A 209 -3.01 -0.04 -32.86
C GLY A 209 -1.48 -0.08 -33.02
N GLY A 210 -0.72 -0.34 -31.95
CA GLY A 210 0.75 -0.31 -31.97
C GLY A 210 1.38 1.06 -31.66
N SER A 211 2.59 1.33 -32.17
CA SER A 211 3.43 2.50 -31.84
C SER A 211 3.08 3.77 -32.66
N ASP A 212 1.82 3.92 -33.08
CA ASP A 212 1.39 5.03 -33.94
C ASP A 212 1.22 6.35 -33.15
N PHE A 213 0.95 6.25 -31.85
CA PHE A 213 0.93 7.40 -30.95
C PHE A 213 1.76 7.12 -29.70
N GLU A 214 3.00 7.59 -29.67
CA GLU A 214 3.91 7.37 -28.55
C GLU A 214 3.81 8.55 -27.58
N ASN A 215 3.03 8.37 -26.51
CA ASN A 215 2.88 9.38 -25.47
C ASN A 215 3.94 9.24 -24.38
N ASN A 216 4.89 10.18 -24.33
CA ASN A 216 5.96 10.25 -23.34
C ASN A 216 5.84 11.45 -22.39
N CYS A 217 4.91 12.36 -22.64
CA CYS A 217 4.62 13.53 -21.82
C CYS A 217 3.10 13.65 -21.63
N SER A 218 2.50 14.83 -21.76
CA SER A 218 1.11 15.06 -21.36
C SER A 218 0.16 15.06 -22.55
N THR A 219 -0.96 14.35 -22.41
CA THR A 219 -2.08 14.37 -23.36
C THR A 219 -3.40 14.63 -22.65
N TYR A 220 -4.20 15.57 -23.15
CA TYR A 220 -5.56 15.84 -22.69
C TYR A 220 -6.56 15.55 -23.80
N ILE A 221 -7.53 14.70 -23.51
CA ILE A 221 -8.52 14.21 -24.48
C ILE A 221 -9.90 14.60 -23.97
N HIS A 222 -10.57 15.50 -24.69
CA HIS A 222 -11.93 15.92 -24.36
C HIS A 222 -12.99 14.98 -24.94
N GLY A 223 -12.75 14.43 -26.14
CA GLY A 223 -13.58 13.40 -26.78
C GLY A 223 -13.19 11.98 -26.36
N ASP A 224 -13.49 11.01 -27.21
CA ASP A 224 -13.18 9.59 -26.98
C ASP A 224 -11.82 9.20 -27.56
N PHE A 225 -11.15 8.24 -26.91
CA PHE A 225 -9.90 7.63 -27.38
C PHE A 225 -10.17 6.24 -27.93
N HIS A 226 -10.05 6.07 -29.24
CA HIS A 226 -10.32 4.81 -29.95
C HIS A 226 -9.03 4.03 -30.18
N LEU A 227 -9.00 2.82 -29.61
CA LEU A 227 -7.89 1.88 -29.67
C LEU A 227 -8.18 0.75 -30.65
N ASN A 228 -7.45 0.69 -31.78
CA ASN A 228 -7.56 -0.38 -32.76
C ASN A 228 -6.43 -1.40 -32.68
N GLY A 229 -6.05 -1.77 -31.47
CA GLY A 229 -4.97 -2.71 -31.15
C GLY A 229 -4.27 -2.30 -29.86
N ASP A 230 -3.34 -3.13 -29.40
CA ASP A 230 -2.62 -2.87 -28.16
C ASP A 230 -1.90 -1.53 -28.18
N TYR A 231 -1.94 -0.84 -27.03
CA TYR A 231 -1.41 0.50 -26.87
C TYR A 231 -0.54 0.59 -25.63
N THR A 232 0.52 1.41 -25.67
CA THR A 232 1.38 1.64 -24.51
C THR A 232 1.52 3.13 -24.25
N ASN A 233 1.18 3.53 -23.02
CA ASN A 233 1.38 4.88 -22.51
C ASN A 233 2.57 4.94 -21.55
N ASP A 234 3.49 5.85 -21.79
CA ASP A 234 4.61 6.16 -20.90
C ASP A 234 4.45 7.49 -20.16
N GLY A 235 3.66 8.40 -20.73
CA GLY A 235 3.41 9.73 -20.20
C GLY A 235 2.16 9.82 -19.33
N ILE A 236 1.55 11.00 -19.33
CA ILE A 236 0.30 11.30 -18.64
C ILE A 236 -0.81 11.44 -19.66
N MET A 237 -1.93 10.77 -19.43
CA MET A 237 -3.14 10.96 -20.20
C MET A 237 -4.30 11.34 -19.28
N TYR A 238 -4.96 12.45 -19.61
CA TYR A 238 -6.22 12.86 -19.01
C TYR A 238 -7.34 12.59 -20.00
N PHE A 239 -8.29 11.74 -19.61
CA PHE A 239 -9.49 11.42 -20.34
C PHE A 239 -10.71 12.08 -19.70
N LYS A 240 -11.38 12.92 -20.48
CA LYS A 240 -12.72 13.42 -20.17
C LYS A 240 -13.81 12.57 -20.84
N GLY A 241 -13.54 12.07 -22.05
CA GLY A 241 -14.37 11.06 -22.72
C GLY A 241 -13.92 9.64 -22.40
N ASN A 242 -14.43 8.66 -23.17
CA ASN A 242 -14.22 7.24 -22.92
C ASN A 242 -12.99 6.70 -23.67
N VAL A 243 -12.53 5.52 -23.26
CA VAL A 243 -11.60 4.71 -24.05
C VAL A 243 -12.38 3.58 -24.70
N ASN A 244 -12.39 3.57 -26.04
CA ASN A 244 -13.10 2.59 -26.84
C ASN A 244 -12.12 1.54 -27.36
N PHE A 245 -12.23 0.31 -26.86
CA PHE A 245 -11.38 -0.81 -27.24
C PHE A 245 -11.97 -1.55 -28.45
N ILE A 246 -11.22 -1.62 -29.53
CA ILE A 246 -11.58 -2.33 -30.75
C ILE A 246 -10.66 -3.55 -30.89
N ALA A 247 -11.18 -4.65 -31.43
CA ALA A 247 -10.42 -5.87 -31.73
C ALA A 247 -9.70 -6.52 -30.52
N SER A 248 -10.30 -6.43 -29.32
CA SER A 248 -9.73 -6.99 -28.07
C SER A 248 -8.37 -6.40 -27.69
N ALA A 249 -8.17 -5.12 -28.01
CA ALA A 249 -6.98 -4.35 -27.61
C ALA A 249 -6.76 -4.34 -26.09
N ILE A 250 -5.48 -4.29 -25.69
CA ILE A 250 -5.06 -4.06 -24.31
C ILE A 250 -4.38 -2.68 -24.21
N PHE A 251 -4.76 -1.92 -23.18
CA PHE A 251 -4.09 -0.66 -22.84
C PHE A 251 -3.02 -0.93 -21.79
N TYR A 252 -1.75 -0.91 -22.19
CA TYR A 252 -0.61 -0.94 -21.28
C TYR A 252 -0.24 0.46 -20.81
N ASN A 253 0.03 0.59 -19.52
CA ASN A 253 0.42 1.86 -18.92
C ASN A 253 1.67 1.69 -18.05
N THR A 254 2.64 2.58 -18.24
CA THR A 254 3.79 2.72 -17.34
C THR A 254 3.82 4.10 -16.67
N GLY A 255 3.01 5.05 -17.16
CA GLY A 255 2.88 6.42 -16.67
C GLY A 255 1.60 6.63 -15.84
N ILE A 256 0.92 7.76 -16.05
CA ILE A 256 -0.26 8.15 -15.26
C ILE A 256 -1.49 8.25 -16.17
N LEU A 257 -2.57 7.55 -15.79
CA LEU A 257 -3.88 7.70 -16.41
C LEU A 257 -4.81 8.42 -15.46
N ILE A 258 -5.55 9.40 -15.97
CA ILE A 258 -6.50 10.20 -15.22
C ILE A 258 -7.81 10.15 -15.97
N PHE A 259 -8.86 9.66 -15.33
CA PHE A 259 -10.19 9.61 -15.89
C PHE A 259 -11.14 10.47 -15.08
N ASP A 260 -11.94 11.29 -15.76
CA ASP A 260 -13.16 11.81 -15.15
C ASP A 260 -14.07 10.63 -14.80
N ASP A 261 -14.39 9.79 -15.78
CA ASP A 261 -15.15 8.56 -15.63
C ASP A 261 -14.48 7.40 -16.39
N LEU A 262 -14.43 6.21 -15.79
CA LEU A 262 -13.88 4.99 -16.40
C LEU A 262 -14.96 3.94 -16.57
N ASN A 263 -15.28 3.56 -17.81
CA ASN A 263 -16.27 2.53 -18.10
C ASN A 263 -15.63 1.43 -18.96
N LEU A 264 -15.55 0.20 -18.43
CA LEU A 264 -14.96 -0.95 -19.12
C LEU A 264 -15.96 -2.10 -19.26
N SER A 265 -15.95 -2.77 -20.41
CA SER A 265 -16.84 -3.90 -20.74
C SER A 265 -16.11 -4.98 -21.55
N ASN A 266 -15.56 -5.97 -20.85
CA ASN A 266 -14.61 -6.96 -21.40
C ASN A 266 -13.28 -6.36 -21.89
N ASP A 267 -12.94 -5.17 -21.40
CA ASP A 267 -11.74 -4.42 -21.78
C ASP A 267 -10.63 -4.52 -20.72
N GLN A 268 -9.38 -4.29 -21.11
CA GLN A 268 -8.23 -4.46 -20.22
C GLN A 268 -7.31 -3.24 -20.19
N ILE A 269 -7.01 -2.76 -18.98
CA ILE A 269 -5.97 -1.76 -18.69
C ILE A 269 -4.95 -2.41 -17.75
N VAL A 270 -3.69 -2.50 -18.18
CA VAL A 270 -2.63 -3.26 -17.49
C VAL A 270 -1.44 -2.36 -17.17
N GLY A 271 -1.11 -2.25 -15.89
CA GLY A 271 0.03 -1.50 -15.41
C GLY A 271 1.31 -2.31 -15.57
N GLN A 272 2.40 -1.67 -15.98
CA GLN A 272 3.71 -2.30 -16.08
C GLN A 272 4.63 -1.72 -15.01
N ILE A 273 4.63 -2.36 -13.85
CA ILE A 273 5.43 -1.96 -12.70
C ILE A 273 6.91 -2.23 -12.99
N SER A 274 7.75 -1.24 -12.71
CA SER A 274 9.20 -1.40 -12.68
C SER A 274 9.77 -0.66 -11.49
N LYS A 275 11.07 -0.87 -11.20
CA LYS A 275 11.76 -0.19 -10.10
C LYS A 275 11.62 1.34 -10.17
N ASP A 276 11.58 1.89 -11.38
CA ASP A 276 11.63 3.33 -11.64
C ASP A 276 10.30 3.90 -12.16
N ARG A 277 9.28 3.05 -12.42
CA ARG A 277 7.97 3.46 -12.92
C ARG A 277 6.84 2.83 -12.12
N LYS A 278 5.95 3.70 -11.63
CA LYS A 278 4.77 3.35 -10.85
C LYS A 278 3.52 3.70 -11.67
N PRO A 279 3.01 2.77 -12.50
CA PRO A 279 1.81 3.03 -13.30
C PRO A 279 0.68 3.45 -12.37
N THR A 280 0.16 4.66 -12.57
CA THR A 280 -0.83 5.27 -11.67
C THR A 280 -2.15 5.42 -12.39
N LEU A 281 -3.24 5.10 -11.69
CA LEU A 281 -4.61 5.34 -12.14
C LEU A 281 -5.30 6.30 -11.16
N ILE A 282 -5.73 7.45 -11.67
CA ILE A 282 -6.52 8.45 -10.93
C ILE A 282 -7.93 8.48 -11.48
N ILE A 283 -8.91 8.21 -10.63
CA ILE A 283 -10.34 8.33 -10.97
C ILE A 283 -10.91 9.54 -10.23
N ARG A 284 -11.53 10.45 -10.98
CA ARG A 284 -12.08 11.70 -10.42
C ARG A 284 -13.54 11.58 -10.03
N ASN A 285 -14.37 10.92 -10.84
CA ASN A 285 -15.81 10.80 -10.61
C ASN A 285 -16.26 9.36 -10.41
N THR A 286 -16.25 8.49 -11.43
CA THR A 286 -16.73 7.11 -11.29
C THR A 286 -15.92 6.09 -12.09
N ALA A 287 -15.89 4.83 -11.63
CA ALA A 287 -15.35 3.71 -12.40
C ALA A 287 -16.28 2.47 -12.37
N THR A 288 -16.64 1.93 -13.53
CA THR A 288 -17.56 0.80 -13.71
C THR A 288 -16.95 -0.28 -14.59
N LEU A 289 -16.85 -1.50 -14.08
CA LEU A 289 -16.35 -2.69 -14.75
C LEU A 289 -17.46 -3.72 -14.94
N THR A 290 -17.67 -4.13 -16.19
CA THR A 290 -18.68 -5.13 -16.56
C THR A 290 -18.09 -6.24 -17.45
N GLY A 291 -18.76 -7.39 -17.49
CA GLY A 291 -18.31 -8.55 -18.27
C GLY A 291 -16.99 -9.15 -17.77
N GLY A 292 -16.02 -9.35 -18.65
CA GLY A 292 -14.65 -9.80 -18.32
C GLY A 292 -13.65 -8.67 -18.17
N ALA A 293 -14.09 -7.44 -17.86
CA ALA A 293 -13.21 -6.28 -17.78
C ALA A 293 -12.15 -6.42 -16.68
N ALA A 294 -10.96 -5.86 -16.92
CA ALA A 294 -9.84 -5.94 -16.00
C ALA A 294 -9.04 -4.62 -15.89
N VAL A 295 -8.73 -4.22 -14.67
CA VAL A 295 -7.68 -3.24 -14.34
C VAL A 295 -6.67 -3.93 -13.43
N ILE A 296 -5.40 -3.95 -13.85
CA ILE A 296 -4.35 -4.76 -13.20
C ILE A 296 -3.10 -3.91 -12.97
N ASP A 297 -2.40 -4.13 -11.86
CA ASP A 297 -1.06 -3.62 -11.55
C ASP A 297 -0.92 -2.08 -11.56
N HIS A 298 -1.95 -1.35 -11.11
CA HIS A 298 -1.92 0.11 -10.99
C HIS A 298 -1.86 0.58 -9.54
N TYR A 299 -1.09 1.63 -9.29
CA TYR A 299 -1.26 2.48 -8.10
C TYR A 299 -2.52 3.30 -8.27
N PHE A 300 -3.53 2.99 -7.49
CA PHE A 300 -4.84 3.62 -7.58
C PHE A 300 -4.96 4.77 -6.58
N TYR A 301 -5.37 5.94 -7.08
CA TYR A 301 -5.70 7.09 -6.25
C TYR A 301 -7.10 7.59 -6.57
N ASN A 302 -7.90 7.76 -5.52
CA ASN A 302 -9.22 8.32 -5.60
C ASN A 302 -9.18 9.81 -5.23
N SER A 303 -9.49 10.70 -6.18
CA SER A 303 -9.37 12.14 -5.96
C SER A 303 -10.61 12.81 -5.36
N SER A 304 -11.60 12.07 -4.84
CA SER A 304 -12.86 12.69 -4.39
C SER A 304 -12.70 13.47 -3.07
N ALA A 305 -12.26 14.73 -3.18
CA ALA A 305 -12.13 15.66 -2.04
C ALA A 305 -13.46 16.28 -1.57
N THR A 306 -14.63 15.79 -2.01
CA THR A 306 -15.95 16.31 -1.58
C THR A 306 -17.02 15.22 -1.46
N PRO A 307 -17.83 15.20 -0.38
CA PRO A 307 -18.96 14.26 -0.21
C PRO A 307 -20.11 14.47 -1.23
N PRO A 308 -20.86 13.43 -1.61
CA PRO A 308 -20.68 12.02 -1.23
C PRO A 308 -19.48 11.40 -1.98
N PRO A 309 -18.73 10.50 -1.34
CA PRO A 309 -17.56 9.86 -1.96
C PRO A 309 -18.01 8.99 -3.12
N GLY A 310 -17.93 9.55 -4.33
CA GLY A 310 -18.28 8.86 -5.58
C GLY A 310 -17.08 8.40 -6.38
N GLY A 311 -15.88 8.96 -6.17
CA GLY A 311 -14.68 8.50 -6.86
C GLY A 311 -14.30 7.11 -6.36
N GLY A 312 -13.93 6.20 -7.23
CA GLY A 312 -13.71 4.79 -6.87
C GLY A 312 -14.17 3.85 -7.98
N PHE A 313 -13.83 2.57 -7.88
CA PHE A 313 -14.59 1.55 -8.61
C PHE A 313 -15.96 1.43 -7.96
N ASN A 314 -16.97 2.06 -8.55
CA ASN A 314 -18.34 2.08 -8.04
C ASN A 314 -19.11 0.79 -8.33
N SER A 315 -18.64 0.02 -9.31
CA SER A 315 -19.25 -1.25 -9.67
C SER A 315 -18.22 -2.14 -10.35
N VAL A 316 -17.85 -3.24 -9.71
CA VAL A 316 -17.04 -4.30 -10.31
C VAL A 316 -17.88 -5.57 -10.37
N CYS A 317 -18.12 -6.08 -11.57
CA CYS A 317 -18.90 -7.31 -11.73
C CYS A 317 -18.17 -8.55 -11.15
N GLY A 318 -18.90 -9.61 -10.79
CA GLY A 318 -18.28 -10.80 -10.17
C GLY A 318 -17.25 -11.55 -11.03
N THR A 319 -17.26 -11.35 -12.35
CA THR A 319 -16.28 -11.90 -13.32
C THR A 319 -15.18 -10.91 -13.70
N CYS A 320 -15.26 -9.68 -13.22
CA CYS A 320 -14.31 -8.61 -13.50
C CYS A 320 -13.09 -8.70 -12.56
N THR A 321 -11.95 -8.15 -12.97
CA THR A 321 -10.71 -8.12 -12.17
C THR A 321 -10.31 -6.67 -11.86
N ALA A 322 -10.12 -6.35 -10.59
CA ALA A 322 -9.56 -5.08 -10.13
C ALA A 322 -8.41 -5.40 -9.17
N ASP A 323 -7.20 -5.53 -9.72
CA ASP A 323 -5.98 -5.85 -8.98
C ASP A 323 -5.10 -4.58 -8.93
N ILE A 324 -5.16 -3.86 -7.82
CA ILE A 324 -4.62 -2.49 -7.69
C ILE A 324 -3.93 -2.29 -6.35
N TYR A 325 -2.98 -1.35 -6.30
CA TYR A 325 -2.27 -0.93 -5.09
C TYR A 325 -2.82 0.43 -4.64
N ILE A 326 -3.42 0.51 -3.46
CA ILE A 326 -3.98 1.80 -2.97
C ILE A 326 -2.83 2.75 -2.59
N ALA A 327 -2.85 3.96 -3.16
CA ALA A 327 -1.93 5.04 -2.78
C ALA A 327 -2.54 5.88 -1.64
N THR A 328 -1.78 6.10 -0.56
CA THR A 328 -2.27 6.76 0.67
C THR A 328 -2.27 8.29 0.61
N GLU A 329 -1.45 8.87 -0.26
CA GLU A 329 -1.39 10.30 -0.47
C GLU A 329 -1.27 10.59 -1.96
N ALA A 330 -1.98 11.59 -2.47
CA ALA A 330 -1.56 12.23 -3.71
C ALA A 330 -1.81 13.74 -3.63
N THR A 331 -0.81 14.51 -4.01
CA THR A 331 -0.99 15.95 -4.25
C THR A 331 -1.37 16.12 -5.71
N VAL A 332 -2.69 16.15 -5.98
CA VAL A 332 -3.23 16.39 -7.32
C VAL A 332 -3.57 17.87 -7.46
N PRO A 333 -2.98 18.60 -8.43
CA PRO A 333 -3.39 19.96 -8.72
C PRO A 333 -4.89 20.06 -9.06
N THR A 334 -5.50 21.20 -8.77
CA THR A 334 -6.96 21.36 -8.83
C THR A 334 -7.52 21.54 -10.23
N THR A 335 -6.67 21.84 -11.23
CA THR A 335 -7.10 22.00 -12.63
C THR A 335 -6.40 20.99 -13.56
N PRO A 336 -7.07 20.50 -14.62
CA PRO A 336 -6.45 19.62 -15.62
C PRO A 336 -5.16 20.18 -16.22
N LYS A 337 -5.10 21.50 -16.41
CA LYS A 337 -3.90 22.17 -16.97
C LYS A 337 -2.71 22.11 -16.02
N ASP A 338 -2.93 22.24 -14.72
CA ASP A 338 -1.86 22.14 -13.73
C ASP A 338 -1.37 20.69 -13.58
N ILE A 339 -2.29 19.72 -13.73
CA ILE A 339 -1.97 18.28 -13.72
C ILE A 339 -1.02 17.91 -14.88
N LEU A 340 -1.28 18.48 -16.06
CA LEU A 340 -0.55 18.16 -17.29
C LEU A 340 0.71 19.01 -17.49
N LYS A 341 0.92 20.03 -16.67
CA LYS A 341 2.07 20.92 -16.75
C LYS A 341 3.38 20.14 -16.50
N ASP A 342 4.41 20.47 -17.28
CA ASP A 342 5.75 19.90 -17.14
C ASP A 342 5.75 18.35 -17.14
N CYS A 343 4.93 17.74 -18.01
CA CYS A 343 4.70 16.28 -18.05
C CYS A 343 4.26 15.69 -16.69
N GLY A 344 3.58 16.49 -15.86
CA GLY A 344 3.10 16.20 -14.51
C GLY A 344 4.18 15.96 -13.46
N MET A 345 5.34 16.59 -13.58
CA MET A 345 6.35 16.63 -12.52
C MET A 345 5.82 17.19 -11.18
N ASP A 346 4.75 17.98 -11.21
CA ASP A 346 4.10 18.52 -10.02
C ASP A 346 3.13 17.52 -9.35
N LEU A 347 2.78 16.41 -10.02
CA LEU A 347 1.98 15.33 -9.45
C LEU A 347 2.87 14.47 -8.53
N ARG A 348 2.47 14.34 -7.26
CA ARG A 348 3.15 13.46 -6.30
C ARG A 348 2.17 12.42 -5.80
N VAL A 349 2.49 11.16 -6.00
CA VAL A 349 1.74 10.00 -5.50
C VAL A 349 2.60 9.31 -4.44
N GLY A 350 2.03 9.16 -3.25
CA GLY A 350 2.65 8.55 -2.08
C GLY A 350 2.89 7.05 -2.27
N PRO A 351 3.65 6.43 -1.35
CA PRO A 351 3.85 4.99 -1.36
C PRO A 351 2.50 4.25 -1.20
N PRO A 352 2.43 2.99 -1.67
CA PRO A 352 1.29 2.14 -1.34
C PRO A 352 1.21 1.93 0.17
N SER A 353 0.01 1.72 0.72
CA SER A 353 -0.12 1.20 2.07
C SER A 353 0.48 -0.21 2.09
N ILE A 354 1.56 -0.38 2.86
CA ILE A 354 1.92 -1.69 3.38
C ILE A 354 1.20 -1.81 4.72
N ARG A 355 0.14 -2.64 4.75
CA ARG A 355 -0.65 -3.02 5.93
C ARG A 355 -1.58 -1.92 6.46
N ALA A 356 -2.87 -2.03 6.19
CA ALA A 356 -3.89 -1.09 6.67
C ALA A 356 -5.17 -1.83 7.03
N THR A 357 -5.74 -1.54 8.20
CA THR A 357 -7.02 -2.08 8.67
C THR A 357 -8.19 -1.30 8.10
N LEU A 358 -9.36 -1.96 8.06
CA LEU A 358 -10.63 -1.33 7.71
C LEU A 358 -11.08 -0.38 8.83
N ASP A 359 -11.37 0.86 8.47
CA ASP A 359 -12.05 1.81 9.35
C ASP A 359 -13.57 1.62 9.25
N PHE A 360 -14.26 1.44 10.37
CA PHE A 360 -15.73 1.37 10.40
C PHE A 360 -16.29 2.64 11.06
N ASP A 361 -17.03 3.45 10.30
CA ASP A 361 -17.46 4.79 10.72
C ASP A 361 -18.73 4.82 11.62
N GLY A 362 -19.40 3.69 11.80
CA GLY A 362 -20.65 3.56 12.55
C GLY A 362 -21.92 3.98 11.81
N VAL A 363 -21.83 4.31 10.52
CA VAL A 363 -22.94 4.81 9.70
C VAL A 363 -23.41 3.76 8.71
N ASP A 364 -22.54 3.27 7.85
CA ASP A 364 -22.91 2.29 6.82
C ASP A 364 -21.79 1.34 6.34
N ASP A 365 -20.68 1.32 7.06
CA ASP A 365 -19.51 0.47 6.80
C ASP A 365 -19.70 -0.98 7.21
N TYR A 366 -19.39 -1.91 6.30
CA TYR A 366 -19.36 -3.33 6.62
C TYR A 366 -18.64 -4.17 5.57
N VAL A 367 -18.31 -5.40 5.97
CA VAL A 367 -17.82 -6.44 5.09
C VAL A 367 -18.86 -7.55 5.01
N SER A 368 -19.11 -8.11 3.81
CA SER A 368 -20.09 -9.18 3.63
C SER A 368 -19.60 -10.33 2.76
N THR A 369 -20.02 -11.54 3.12
CA THR A 369 -19.82 -12.77 2.33
C THR A 369 -21.07 -13.65 2.48
N PRO A 370 -21.39 -14.55 1.54
CA PRO A 370 -22.46 -15.52 1.71
C PRO A 370 -22.33 -16.30 3.04
N SER A 371 -23.48 -16.61 3.66
CA SER A 371 -23.55 -17.38 4.91
C SER A 371 -22.85 -18.74 4.81
N PHE A 372 -22.16 -19.11 5.88
CA PHE A 372 -21.38 -20.34 5.97
C PHE A 372 -21.35 -20.99 7.37
N ILE A 373 -21.91 -20.36 8.40
CA ILE A 373 -21.97 -20.93 9.76
C ILE A 373 -23.22 -21.81 9.93
N VAL A 374 -24.30 -21.54 9.18
CA VAL A 374 -25.52 -22.36 9.21
C VAL A 374 -25.20 -23.81 8.87
N GLY A 375 -25.72 -24.73 9.69
CA GLY A 375 -25.52 -26.17 9.52
C GLY A 375 -24.39 -26.74 10.38
N GLU A 376 -23.50 -25.89 10.91
CA GLU A 376 -22.45 -26.34 11.81
C GLU A 376 -23.00 -26.75 13.19
N SER A 377 -22.36 -27.72 13.83
CA SER A 377 -22.73 -28.17 15.19
C SER A 377 -21.79 -27.62 16.27
N LYS A 378 -20.68 -27.01 15.85
CA LYS A 378 -19.70 -26.36 16.70
C LYS A 378 -19.18 -25.11 15.99
N VAL A 379 -18.84 -24.09 16.75
CA VAL A 379 -18.24 -22.88 16.19
C VAL A 379 -17.29 -22.24 17.19
N THR A 380 -16.18 -21.71 16.69
CA THR A 380 -15.39 -20.67 17.36
C THR A 380 -15.35 -19.46 16.43
N ILE A 381 -15.85 -18.31 16.87
CA ILE A 381 -15.78 -17.03 16.15
C ILE A 381 -14.95 -16.06 16.99
N MET A 382 -14.04 -15.33 16.35
CA MET A 382 -13.10 -14.46 17.04
C MET A 382 -12.67 -13.28 16.18
N ALA A 383 -12.26 -12.19 16.83
CA ALA A 383 -11.74 -10.97 16.23
C ALA A 383 -10.99 -10.12 17.27
N TRP A 384 -10.02 -9.34 16.83
CA TRP A 384 -9.57 -8.14 17.54
C TRP A 384 -10.55 -7.00 17.29
N VAL A 385 -10.87 -6.23 18.33
CA VAL A 385 -11.73 -5.05 18.23
C VAL A 385 -11.19 -3.89 19.05
N LYS A 386 -11.26 -2.67 18.50
CA LYS A 386 -11.03 -1.42 19.23
C LYS A 386 -12.23 -0.51 18.97
N VAL A 387 -12.93 -0.12 20.02
CA VAL A 387 -14.21 0.59 19.90
C VAL A 387 -14.00 2.08 20.18
N ASP A 388 -14.42 2.94 19.27
CA ASP A 388 -14.29 4.39 19.45
C ASP A 388 -15.09 4.91 20.65
N ALA A 389 -14.53 5.86 21.40
CA ALA A 389 -15.18 6.47 22.57
C ALA A 389 -16.56 7.09 22.30
N ASP A 390 -16.86 7.52 21.07
CA ASP A 390 -18.15 8.09 20.69
C ASP A 390 -19.11 7.07 20.04
N ALA A 391 -18.76 5.78 20.02
CA ALA A 391 -19.60 4.72 19.50
C ALA A 391 -20.89 4.56 20.33
N VAL A 392 -22.05 4.67 19.67
CA VAL A 392 -23.38 4.59 20.30
C VAL A 392 -24.19 3.37 19.84
N GLY A 393 -25.21 3.00 20.61
CA GLY A 393 -26.16 1.95 20.22
C GLY A 393 -25.64 0.51 20.36
N THR A 394 -26.37 -0.45 19.80
CA THR A 394 -25.91 -1.83 19.65
C THR A 394 -25.14 -1.96 18.35
N ARG A 395 -24.00 -2.64 18.37
CA ARG A 395 -23.02 -2.67 17.28
C ARG A 395 -22.57 -4.10 17.04
N THR A 396 -22.59 -4.58 15.81
CA THR A 396 -22.20 -5.96 15.49
C THR A 396 -20.73 -6.03 15.11
N ILE A 397 -19.98 -6.92 15.74
CA ILE A 397 -18.57 -7.17 15.40
C ILE A 397 -18.53 -8.09 14.19
N ALA A 398 -19.03 -9.32 14.33
CA ALA A 398 -19.10 -10.28 13.24
C ALA A 398 -20.19 -11.33 13.48
N GLY A 399 -20.79 -11.83 12.40
CA GLY A 399 -21.68 -12.98 12.46
C GLY A 399 -22.83 -13.01 11.46
N GLU A 400 -23.73 -13.94 11.68
CA GLU A 400 -24.96 -14.16 10.93
C GLU A 400 -26.17 -13.93 11.83
N ASN A 401 -27.23 -13.32 11.30
CA ASN A 401 -28.33 -12.82 12.11
C ASN A 401 -29.12 -13.94 12.80
N GLY A 402 -28.94 -13.99 14.11
CA GLY A 402 -29.57 -14.95 14.99
C GLY A 402 -28.87 -16.30 15.05
N ALA A 403 -28.13 -16.73 14.01
CA ALA A 403 -27.38 -17.99 14.01
C ALA A 403 -26.21 -17.97 14.98
N CYS A 404 -25.18 -17.17 14.70
CA CYS A 404 -24.01 -16.99 15.53
C CYS A 404 -23.49 -15.57 15.32
N SER A 405 -23.43 -14.76 16.39
CA SER A 405 -22.87 -13.41 16.31
C SER A 405 -22.20 -12.95 17.60
N LEU A 406 -21.13 -12.18 17.42
CA LEU A 406 -20.51 -11.34 18.44
C LEU A 406 -20.95 -9.89 18.23
N TYR A 407 -21.43 -9.25 19.29
CA TYR A 407 -21.88 -7.86 19.23
C TYR A 407 -21.73 -7.17 20.59
N LEU A 408 -21.77 -5.85 20.57
CA LEU A 408 -21.71 -4.98 21.74
C LEU A 408 -23.08 -4.36 21.96
N ASN A 409 -23.58 -4.37 23.21
CA ASN A 409 -24.80 -3.67 23.57
C ASN A 409 -24.54 -2.15 23.72
N THR A 410 -25.57 -1.41 24.14
CA THR A 410 -25.48 0.04 24.37
C THR A 410 -24.49 0.47 25.46
N ASP A 411 -24.12 -0.44 26.37
CA ASP A 411 -23.19 -0.20 27.49
C ASP A 411 -21.77 -0.73 27.18
N ASN A 412 -21.47 -0.94 25.89
CA ASN A 412 -20.24 -1.56 25.40
C ASN A 412 -19.94 -2.96 25.96
N LYS A 413 -20.99 -3.66 26.40
CA LYS A 413 -20.89 -5.02 26.92
C LYS A 413 -20.91 -6.02 25.78
N LEU A 414 -19.97 -6.97 25.81
CA LEU A 414 -19.83 -8.04 24.83
C LEU A 414 -20.93 -9.08 24.99
N TYR A 415 -21.47 -9.56 23.87
CA TYR A 415 -22.48 -10.60 23.81
C TYR A 415 -22.14 -11.63 22.75
N LEU A 416 -22.41 -12.90 23.10
CA LEU A 416 -22.47 -14.01 22.16
C LEU A 416 -23.93 -14.46 22.03
N SER A 417 -24.43 -14.50 20.80
CA SER A 417 -25.76 -15.00 20.45
C SER A 417 -25.66 -16.27 19.61
N ILE A 418 -26.40 -17.31 19.98
CA ILE A 418 -26.48 -18.58 19.25
C ILE A 418 -27.94 -19.01 19.08
N LYS A 419 -28.33 -19.36 17.85
CA LYS A 419 -29.57 -20.10 17.56
C LYS A 419 -29.24 -21.40 16.88
N THR A 420 -29.95 -22.44 17.30
CA THR A 420 -29.88 -23.78 16.77
C THR A 420 -31.26 -24.23 16.31
N THR A 421 -31.32 -25.39 15.67
CA THR A 421 -32.59 -26.05 15.33
C THR A 421 -33.39 -26.50 16.56
N SER A 422 -32.81 -26.53 17.77
CA SER A 422 -33.52 -26.90 19.00
C SER A 422 -34.18 -25.75 19.75
N ASN A 423 -34.04 -24.49 19.30
CA ASN A 423 -34.63 -23.32 19.97
C ASN A 423 -35.32 -22.35 18.99
N GLY A 424 -36.48 -21.82 19.40
CA GLY A 424 -37.26 -20.89 18.58
C GLY A 424 -36.71 -19.45 18.54
N SER A 425 -35.76 -19.09 19.40
CA SER A 425 -35.15 -17.75 19.46
C SER A 425 -33.70 -17.85 19.92
N PRO A 426 -32.81 -16.92 19.49
CA PRO A 426 -31.40 -16.98 19.87
C PRO A 426 -31.19 -16.95 21.38
N TRP A 427 -30.32 -17.82 21.86
CA TRP A 427 -29.82 -17.80 23.23
C TRP A 427 -28.62 -16.86 23.30
N VAL A 428 -28.64 -15.99 24.30
CA VAL A 428 -27.72 -14.86 24.38
C VAL A 428 -27.04 -14.88 25.75
N ILE A 429 -25.71 -14.86 25.77
CA ILE A 429 -24.94 -14.76 27.01
C ILE A 429 -24.13 -13.47 27.05
N PRO A 430 -24.15 -12.72 28.17
CA PRO A 430 -23.38 -11.50 28.33
C PRO A 430 -21.97 -11.78 28.88
N GLY A 431 -20.97 -11.12 28.29
CA GLY A 431 -19.58 -11.00 28.75
C GLY A 431 -19.32 -9.71 29.53
N PRO A 432 -18.06 -9.25 29.65
CA PRO A 432 -17.69 -7.99 30.29
C PRO A 432 -17.98 -6.77 29.39
N THR A 433 -17.86 -5.57 29.97
CA THR A 433 -17.79 -4.31 29.22
C THR A 433 -16.37 -4.11 28.71
N LEU A 434 -16.22 -3.79 27.43
CA LEU A 434 -14.93 -3.46 26.84
C LEU A 434 -14.62 -1.97 27.08
N PRO A 435 -13.38 -1.62 27.46
CA PRO A 435 -12.86 -0.28 27.32
C PRO A 435 -13.02 0.29 25.90
N TYR A 436 -13.01 1.61 25.81
CA TYR A 436 -12.99 2.35 24.56
C TYR A 436 -11.56 2.71 24.19
N ASP A 437 -11.31 2.92 22.90
CA ASP A 437 -10.02 3.32 22.32
C ASP A 437 -8.85 2.35 22.65
N GLU A 438 -9.18 1.11 23.02
CA GLU A 438 -8.24 0.06 23.41
C GLU A 438 -8.54 -1.24 22.66
N TRP A 439 -7.49 -1.93 22.18
CA TRP A 439 -7.63 -3.20 21.49
C TRP A 439 -7.91 -4.36 22.47
N HIS A 440 -9.00 -5.08 22.22
CA HIS A 440 -9.30 -6.33 22.91
C HIS A 440 -9.61 -7.45 21.93
N HIS A 441 -9.10 -8.65 22.21
CA HIS A 441 -9.43 -9.82 21.44
C HIS A 441 -10.69 -10.48 22.02
N VAL A 442 -11.72 -10.69 21.21
CA VAL A 442 -12.97 -11.30 21.64
C VAL A 442 -13.18 -12.66 20.97
N THR A 443 -13.66 -13.65 21.73
CA THR A 443 -13.95 -14.99 21.18
C THR A 443 -15.24 -15.53 21.75
N GLY A 444 -16.08 -16.08 20.87
CA GLY A 444 -17.25 -16.86 21.23
C GLY A 444 -17.11 -18.31 20.77
N THR A 445 -17.40 -19.27 21.65
CA THR A 445 -17.44 -20.69 21.28
C THR A 445 -18.79 -21.31 21.59
N PHE A 446 -19.24 -22.25 20.75
CA PHE A 446 -20.42 -23.08 21.01
C PHE A 446 -20.19 -24.55 20.64
N ASP A 447 -20.62 -25.47 21.50
CA ASP A 447 -20.63 -26.91 21.25
C ASP A 447 -22.06 -27.47 21.42
N ALA A 448 -22.71 -27.88 20.33
CA ALA A 448 -24.05 -28.46 20.36
C ALA A 448 -24.12 -29.84 21.03
N SER A 449 -22.99 -30.55 21.19
CA SER A 449 -22.96 -31.85 21.87
C SER A 449 -23.12 -31.71 23.39
N THR A 450 -22.72 -30.57 23.95
CA THR A 450 -22.84 -30.26 25.39
C THR A 450 -23.78 -29.08 25.67
N GLY A 451 -24.22 -28.36 24.64
CA GLY A 451 -24.96 -27.09 24.75
C GLY A 451 -24.16 -25.97 25.41
N LYS A 452 -22.82 -26.06 25.38
CA LYS A 452 -21.94 -25.14 26.12
C LYS A 452 -21.58 -23.96 25.25
N MET A 453 -21.70 -22.77 25.82
CA MET A 453 -21.29 -21.50 25.22
C MET A 453 -20.26 -20.82 26.11
N ASN A 454 -19.20 -20.29 25.51
CA ASN A 454 -18.17 -19.53 26.24
C ASN A 454 -17.87 -18.21 25.56
N ILE A 455 -17.48 -17.23 26.35
CA ILE A 455 -16.87 -15.98 25.89
C ILE A 455 -15.48 -15.88 26.50
N TYR A 456 -14.51 -15.53 25.66
CA TYR A 456 -13.15 -15.19 26.05
C TYR A 456 -12.87 -13.74 25.66
N VAL A 457 -12.12 -13.04 26.51
CA VAL A 457 -11.57 -11.71 26.23
C VAL A 457 -10.08 -11.81 26.49
N ASP A 458 -9.27 -11.37 25.52
CA ASP A 458 -7.81 -11.43 25.53
C ASP A 458 -7.27 -12.86 25.73
N GLY A 459 -8.08 -13.88 25.38
CA GLY A 459 -7.75 -15.30 25.57
C GLY A 459 -8.13 -15.87 26.94
N ALA A 460 -8.52 -15.03 27.91
CA ALA A 460 -9.02 -15.47 29.20
C ALA A 460 -10.53 -15.83 29.16
N LEU A 461 -10.92 -16.95 29.79
CA LEU A 461 -12.33 -17.34 29.88
C LEU A 461 -13.09 -16.42 30.86
N VAL A 462 -13.92 -15.52 30.32
CA VAL A 462 -14.71 -14.57 31.12
C VAL A 462 -16.16 -15.02 31.36
N LYS A 463 -16.69 -15.90 30.50
CA LYS A 463 -18.04 -16.44 30.67
C LYS A 463 -18.14 -17.88 30.18
N SER A 464 -18.82 -18.72 30.95
CA SER A 464 -19.27 -20.06 30.55
C SER A 464 -20.76 -20.22 30.87
N SER A 465 -21.50 -20.85 29.98
CA SER A 465 -22.91 -21.19 30.17
C SER A 465 -23.22 -22.55 29.58
N ASN A 466 -23.88 -23.42 30.34
CA ASN A 466 -24.40 -24.69 29.86
C ASN A 466 -25.91 -24.50 29.63
N SER A 467 -26.30 -24.49 28.37
CA SER A 467 -27.69 -24.42 27.95
C SER A 467 -28.14 -25.80 27.43
N ILE A 468 -29.45 -26.05 27.31
CA ILE A 468 -29.98 -27.28 26.67
C ILE A 468 -30.07 -27.06 25.15
N LEU A 469 -29.12 -26.33 24.56
CA LEU A 469 -29.04 -26.13 23.12
C LEU A 469 -28.41 -27.35 22.47
N SER A 470 -29.00 -27.79 21.37
CA SER A 470 -28.57 -28.98 20.62
C SER A 470 -28.93 -28.83 19.14
N GLY A 471 -28.46 -29.74 18.30
CA GLY A 471 -28.66 -29.63 16.86
C GLY A 471 -27.77 -28.58 16.21
N THR A 472 -27.94 -28.38 14.92
CA THR A 472 -27.10 -27.49 14.12
C THR A 472 -27.49 -26.03 14.29
N ILE A 473 -26.52 -25.13 14.11
CA ILE A 473 -26.72 -23.68 14.07
C ILE A 473 -27.66 -23.33 12.92
N GLU A 474 -28.60 -22.42 13.18
CA GLU A 474 -29.63 -22.04 12.22
C GLU A 474 -29.95 -20.54 12.32
N ASN A 475 -30.00 -19.88 11.17
CA ASN A 475 -30.37 -18.46 11.07
C ASN A 475 -31.81 -18.19 11.51
N MET A 476 -32.10 -16.94 11.89
CA MET A 476 -33.48 -16.48 11.96
C MET A 476 -34.05 -16.29 10.55
N GLY A 477 -35.35 -16.45 10.38
CA GLY A 477 -36.04 -16.19 9.10
C GLY A 477 -35.99 -14.72 8.64
N SER A 478 -35.37 -13.83 9.42
CA SER A 478 -35.10 -12.43 9.06
C SER A 478 -33.65 -12.17 8.65
N SER A 479 -32.80 -13.21 8.55
CA SER A 479 -31.43 -13.08 8.02
C SER A 479 -31.45 -12.62 6.56
N ASP A 480 -30.44 -11.85 6.16
CA ASP A 480 -30.17 -11.51 4.76
C ASP A 480 -29.34 -12.57 4.03
N GLY A 481 -29.00 -13.69 4.69
CA GLY A 481 -28.29 -14.81 4.09
C GLY A 481 -26.77 -14.60 3.97
N THR A 482 -26.21 -13.65 4.69
CA THR A 482 -24.79 -13.30 4.63
C THR A 482 -24.12 -13.37 6.00
N PHE A 483 -22.83 -13.69 6.05
CA PHE A 483 -21.99 -13.39 7.21
C PHE A 483 -21.47 -11.97 7.02
N ASN A 484 -21.66 -11.11 8.03
CA ASN A 484 -21.18 -9.74 7.99
C ASN A 484 -20.17 -9.47 9.10
N ILE A 485 -19.21 -8.61 8.82
CA ILE A 485 -18.31 -7.97 9.79
C ILE A 485 -18.67 -6.49 9.79
N GLY A 486 -18.81 -5.89 10.97
CA GLY A 486 -19.17 -4.49 11.12
C GLY A 486 -20.66 -4.16 11.03
N ARG A 487 -21.56 -5.13 10.75
CA ARG A 487 -23.01 -4.90 10.82
C ARG A 487 -23.85 -6.15 11.11
N LEU A 488 -25.09 -5.93 11.52
CA LEU A 488 -26.12 -6.97 11.61
C LEU A 488 -26.49 -7.50 10.21
N SER A 489 -26.50 -8.82 10.09
CA SER A 489 -26.91 -9.60 8.91
C SER A 489 -28.45 -9.59 8.68
N ARG A 490 -29.03 -8.40 8.59
CA ARG A 490 -30.47 -8.23 8.39
C ARG A 490 -30.76 -6.97 7.60
N ALA A 491 -31.67 -7.10 6.63
CA ALA A 491 -32.18 -5.97 5.86
C ALA A 491 -33.21 -5.14 6.67
N VAL A 492 -32.74 -4.44 7.70
CA VAL A 492 -33.49 -3.45 8.49
C VAL A 492 -32.85 -2.07 8.39
N SER A 493 -33.58 -1.04 8.85
CA SER A 493 -33.08 0.35 8.85
C SER A 493 -31.95 0.59 9.85
N ASN A 494 -32.04 0.01 11.06
CA ASN A 494 -30.94 0.00 12.02
C ASN A 494 -30.16 -1.31 11.88
N ARG A 495 -29.02 -1.26 11.19
CA ARG A 495 -28.16 -2.43 10.97
C ARG A 495 -27.03 -2.57 11.98
N GLN A 496 -27.05 -1.83 13.10
CA GLN A 496 -26.09 -2.01 14.19
C GLN A 496 -24.63 -1.93 13.69
N TYR A 497 -24.34 -0.88 12.92
CA TYR A 497 -23.01 -0.67 12.35
C TYR A 497 -21.98 -0.49 13.47
N PHE A 498 -20.82 -1.13 13.29
CA PHE A 498 -19.69 -1.00 14.18
C PHE A 498 -19.02 0.35 13.98
N LYS A 499 -18.47 0.92 15.05
CA LYS A 499 -17.67 2.13 15.00
C LYS A 499 -16.33 1.89 15.69
N GLY A 500 -15.24 2.04 14.95
CA GLY A 500 -13.87 1.75 15.36
C GLY A 500 -13.23 0.69 14.45
N ASP A 501 -12.31 -0.08 14.98
CA ASP A 501 -11.49 -1.02 14.23
C ASP A 501 -11.82 -2.49 14.53
N ILE A 502 -11.75 -3.34 13.49
CA ILE A 502 -11.88 -4.79 13.59
C ILE A 502 -10.74 -5.44 12.81
N ASP A 503 -10.06 -6.40 13.42
CA ASP A 503 -8.93 -7.11 12.82
C ASP A 503 -8.97 -8.62 13.13
N GLU A 504 -8.24 -9.42 12.36
CA GLU A 504 -8.01 -10.86 12.56
C GLU A 504 -9.30 -11.68 12.77
N VAL A 505 -10.30 -11.45 11.92
CA VAL A 505 -11.58 -12.18 12.02
C VAL A 505 -11.39 -13.62 11.56
N ARG A 506 -11.60 -14.57 12.48
CA ARG A 506 -11.45 -16.01 12.22
C ARG A 506 -12.70 -16.77 12.65
N VAL A 507 -13.07 -17.78 11.87
CA VAL A 507 -14.17 -18.69 12.19
C VAL A 507 -13.74 -20.14 12.01
N PHE A 508 -13.93 -20.96 13.04
CA PHE A 508 -13.66 -22.40 13.01
C PHE A 508 -14.95 -23.20 13.20
N ASN A 509 -15.04 -24.38 12.59
CA ASN A 509 -16.12 -25.36 12.81
C ASN A 509 -15.85 -26.33 13.98
N VAL A 510 -14.93 -25.97 14.87
CA VAL A 510 -14.59 -26.69 16.09
C VAL A 510 -14.57 -25.74 17.27
N VAL A 511 -14.67 -26.29 18.49
CA VAL A 511 -14.43 -25.52 19.71
C VAL A 511 -12.95 -25.58 20.05
N LEU A 512 -12.28 -24.43 19.97
CA LEU A 512 -10.90 -24.29 20.41
C LEU A 512 -10.82 -24.29 21.94
N SER A 513 -9.76 -24.88 22.49
CA SER A 513 -9.47 -24.78 23.92
C SER A 513 -8.94 -23.40 24.28
N GLN A 514 -9.00 -23.00 25.56
CA GLN A 514 -8.45 -21.72 26.01
C GLN A 514 -6.95 -21.59 25.71
N ASP A 515 -6.21 -22.69 25.85
CA ASP A 515 -4.77 -22.76 25.58
C ASP A 515 -4.49 -22.60 24.07
N GLN A 516 -5.29 -23.24 23.21
CA GLN A 516 -5.24 -23.03 21.76
C GLN A 516 -5.58 -21.59 21.37
N ILE A 517 -6.62 -20.99 21.97
CA ILE A 517 -7.00 -19.58 21.72
C ILE A 517 -5.83 -18.65 22.09
N SER A 518 -5.26 -18.79 23.29
CA SER A 518 -4.17 -17.91 23.74
C SER A 518 -2.95 -17.96 22.80
N LYS A 519 -2.67 -19.12 22.20
CA LYS A 519 -1.56 -19.31 21.26
C LYS A 519 -1.76 -18.70 19.87
N ILE A 520 -2.98 -18.34 19.48
CA ILE A 520 -3.26 -17.81 18.13
C ILE A 520 -3.55 -16.31 18.11
N ILE A 521 -3.89 -15.67 19.23
CA ILE A 521 -4.48 -14.32 19.18
C ILE A 521 -3.46 -13.20 19.04
N TYR A 522 -2.24 -13.35 19.54
CA TYR A 522 -1.19 -12.32 19.48
C TYR A 522 -0.25 -12.48 18.28
N GLN A 523 -0.74 -13.11 17.20
CA GLN A 523 0.00 -13.31 15.96
C GLN A 523 -0.96 -13.68 14.83
N GLU A 524 -0.56 -13.40 13.59
CA GLU A 524 -1.15 -14.00 12.39
C GLU A 524 -0.84 -15.52 12.32
N ILE A 525 -1.60 -16.24 11.50
CA ILE A 525 -1.49 -17.69 11.35
C ILE A 525 -1.31 -18.11 9.89
N ASP A 526 -0.66 -19.25 9.68
CA ASP A 526 -0.59 -19.91 8.38
C ASP A 526 -0.74 -21.43 8.46
N GLU A 527 -0.72 -22.07 7.30
CA GLU A 527 -0.85 -23.52 7.17
C GLU A 527 0.53 -24.17 7.16
N ASP A 528 0.71 -25.15 8.04
CA ASP A 528 1.88 -26.03 8.05
C ASP A 528 1.43 -27.48 8.18
N ALA A 529 1.71 -28.28 7.15
CA ALA A 529 1.42 -29.72 7.11
C ALA A 529 -0.04 -30.12 7.49
N GLY A 530 -1.01 -29.29 7.11
CA GLY A 530 -2.44 -29.46 7.37
C GLY A 530 -2.92 -28.88 8.70
N PHE A 531 -2.05 -28.22 9.47
CA PHE A 531 -2.35 -27.66 10.78
C PHE A 531 -2.15 -26.15 10.82
N VAL A 532 -2.80 -25.51 11.79
CA VAL A 532 -2.61 -24.08 12.08
C VAL A 532 -1.26 -23.89 12.77
N ARG A 533 -0.46 -22.96 12.25
CA ARG A 533 0.82 -22.53 12.80
C ARG A 533 0.81 -21.02 13.04
N GLY A 534 1.50 -20.56 14.08
CA GLY A 534 1.72 -19.12 14.31
C GLY A 534 2.85 -18.55 13.46
N LEU A 535 2.71 -17.31 12.96
CA LEU A 535 3.75 -16.65 12.17
C LEU A 535 4.87 -16.03 13.00
N VAL A 536 4.58 -15.56 14.21
CA VAL A 536 5.58 -14.98 15.13
C VAL A 536 6.28 -16.12 15.87
N VAL A 537 5.51 -16.95 16.56
CA VAL A 537 5.98 -18.20 17.15
C VAL A 537 5.70 -19.31 16.16
N SER A 538 6.72 -19.66 15.37
CA SER A 538 6.70 -20.66 14.30
C SER A 538 6.49 -22.11 14.80
N LYS A 539 5.37 -22.36 15.49
CA LYS A 539 4.97 -23.65 16.05
C LYS A 539 3.53 -23.95 15.69
N GLU A 540 3.26 -25.22 15.37
CA GLU A 540 1.88 -25.71 15.22
C GLU A 540 1.13 -25.52 16.54
N ILE A 541 -0.10 -25.07 16.44
CA ILE A 541 -0.92 -24.75 17.60
C ILE A 541 -1.55 -26.02 18.13
N ALA A 542 -1.10 -26.44 19.31
CA ALA A 542 -1.58 -27.61 20.02
C ALA A 542 -2.01 -27.27 21.44
N ASP A 543 -3.01 -27.98 21.96
CA ASP A 543 -3.36 -27.94 23.38
C ASP A 543 -2.23 -28.55 24.22
N SER A 544 -1.70 -27.80 25.20
CA SER A 544 -0.56 -28.19 26.03
C SER A 544 -0.80 -29.46 26.86
N LYS A 545 -2.07 -29.84 27.10
CA LYS A 545 -2.43 -31.01 27.92
C LYS A 545 -2.76 -32.23 27.07
N THR A 546 -3.45 -32.04 25.96
CA THR A 546 -3.91 -33.17 25.11
C THR A 546 -3.07 -33.36 23.85
N GLU A 547 -2.12 -32.45 23.58
CA GLU A 547 -1.29 -32.40 22.37
C GLU A 547 -2.10 -32.33 21.07
N SER A 548 -3.39 -32.02 21.18
CA SER A 548 -4.30 -31.98 20.04
C SER A 548 -4.07 -30.70 19.25
N LYS A 549 -3.69 -30.85 17.98
CA LYS A 549 -3.46 -29.76 17.03
C LYS A 549 -4.76 -29.27 16.41
N ILE A 550 -4.78 -28.01 15.97
CA ILE A 550 -5.88 -27.45 15.18
C ILE A 550 -5.64 -27.77 13.70
N SER A 551 -6.53 -28.55 13.08
CA SER A 551 -6.51 -28.78 11.63
C SER A 551 -6.85 -27.50 10.88
N TRP A 552 -6.06 -27.17 9.86
CA TRP A 552 -6.32 -26.02 8.97
C TRP A 552 -7.67 -26.14 8.26
N ALA A 553 -8.09 -27.37 7.93
CA ALA A 553 -9.38 -27.62 7.29
C ALA A 553 -10.59 -27.25 8.17
N ASN A 554 -10.39 -27.04 9.47
CA ASN A 554 -11.45 -26.58 10.38
C ASN A 554 -11.63 -25.05 10.35
N LEU A 555 -10.70 -24.29 9.74
CA LEU A 555 -10.78 -22.85 9.57
C LEU A 555 -11.75 -22.56 8.40
N LEU A 556 -12.96 -22.12 8.73
CA LEU A 556 -14.02 -21.82 7.76
C LEU A 556 -13.81 -20.50 7.03
N ALA A 557 -13.18 -19.53 7.70
CA ALA A 557 -12.84 -18.21 7.17
C ALA A 557 -11.72 -17.56 8.00
N TYR A 558 -10.81 -16.86 7.32
CA TYR A 558 -9.79 -16.03 7.96
C TYR A 558 -9.58 -14.72 7.18
N TYR A 559 -9.91 -13.61 7.82
CA TYR A 559 -9.71 -12.27 7.29
C TYR A 559 -8.67 -11.54 8.15
N PRO A 560 -7.39 -11.51 7.73
CA PRO A 560 -6.33 -10.85 8.48
C PRO A 560 -6.37 -9.32 8.39
N MET A 561 -7.24 -8.76 7.53
CA MET A 561 -7.36 -7.32 7.25
C MET A 561 -6.03 -6.59 6.98
N THR A 562 -4.99 -7.34 6.58
CA THR A 562 -3.61 -6.84 6.39
C THR A 562 -3.35 -6.47 4.92
N ASP A 563 -3.93 -7.22 3.98
CA ASP A 563 -3.78 -7.05 2.53
C ASP A 563 -5.13 -6.74 1.89
N ILE A 564 -5.58 -5.49 1.98
CA ILE A 564 -6.81 -5.03 1.33
C ILE A 564 -6.49 -4.68 -0.13
N ILE A 565 -6.59 -5.69 -1.00
CA ILE A 565 -6.16 -5.64 -2.41
C ILE A 565 -7.10 -4.78 -3.29
N SER A 566 -8.32 -4.44 -2.82
CA SER A 566 -9.23 -3.60 -3.60
C SER A 566 -10.27 -2.88 -2.74
N TYR A 567 -10.75 -1.72 -3.23
CA TYR A 567 -11.81 -0.88 -2.62
C TYR A 567 -13.16 -1.62 -2.38
N GLU A 568 -13.30 -2.86 -2.84
CA GLU A 568 -14.50 -3.66 -2.64
C GLU A 568 -14.23 -5.08 -2.14
N ARG A 569 -12.98 -5.55 -1.95
CA ARG A 569 -12.74 -6.95 -1.53
C ARG A 569 -11.57 -7.08 -0.57
N THR A 570 -11.76 -7.96 0.42
CA THR A 570 -10.70 -8.53 1.25
C THR A 570 -10.57 -10.03 0.94
N VAL A 571 -9.41 -10.62 1.22
CA VAL A 571 -9.11 -12.02 0.90
C VAL A 571 -9.42 -12.90 2.12
N ASP A 572 -10.10 -14.02 1.87
CA ASP A 572 -10.21 -15.13 2.82
C ASP A 572 -8.95 -16.01 2.70
N TYR A 573 -8.11 -16.02 3.74
CA TYR A 573 -6.86 -16.78 3.80
C TYR A 573 -7.10 -18.26 4.16
N SER A 574 -8.34 -18.66 4.44
CA SER A 574 -8.68 -20.08 4.61
C SER A 574 -8.69 -20.81 3.26
N SER A 575 -8.75 -22.15 3.30
CA SER A 575 -8.88 -22.96 2.07
C SER A 575 -10.24 -22.80 1.36
N ASN A 576 -11.16 -21.97 1.87
CA ASN A 576 -12.51 -21.81 1.33
C ASN A 576 -12.63 -20.66 0.31
N ASN A 577 -11.62 -19.78 0.19
CA ASN A 577 -11.56 -18.69 -0.79
C ASN A 577 -12.88 -17.90 -0.89
N ARG A 578 -13.49 -17.56 0.25
CA ARG A 578 -14.79 -16.88 0.26
C ARG A 578 -14.66 -15.50 -0.38
N LEU A 579 -15.55 -15.24 -1.34
CA LEU A 579 -15.66 -13.93 -1.96
C LEU A 579 -16.30 -12.96 -0.98
N THR A 580 -15.49 -12.02 -0.50
CA THR A 580 -15.87 -11.05 0.50
C THR A 580 -15.91 -9.64 -0.11
N THR A 581 -17.00 -8.91 0.14
CA THR A 581 -17.24 -7.56 -0.39
C THR A 581 -17.18 -6.52 0.72
N LEU A 582 -16.38 -5.47 0.53
CA LEU A 582 -16.36 -4.27 1.35
C LEU A 582 -17.49 -3.34 0.89
N HIS A 583 -18.19 -2.73 1.84
CA HIS A 583 -19.26 -1.78 1.58
C HIS A 583 -18.97 -0.49 2.33
N ASN A 584 -18.94 0.61 1.59
CA ASN A 584 -18.81 2.00 2.07
C ASN A 584 -17.52 2.34 2.83
N ILE A 585 -16.63 1.38 3.04
CA ILE A 585 -15.29 1.61 3.59
C ILE A 585 -14.56 2.62 2.70
N THR A 586 -14.45 3.85 3.18
CA THR A 586 -13.85 4.98 2.45
C THR A 586 -12.53 5.45 3.07
N THR A 587 -12.22 4.97 4.28
CA THR A 587 -11.01 5.26 5.05
C THR A 587 -10.32 3.97 5.46
N LEU A 588 -9.01 4.07 5.70
CA LEU A 588 -8.16 2.99 6.19
C LEU A 588 -7.47 3.47 7.46
N GLN A 589 -7.24 2.57 8.41
CA GLN A 589 -6.46 2.84 9.62
C GLN A 589 -5.14 2.06 9.61
N GLU A 590 -4.21 2.48 10.48
CA GLU A 590 -3.00 1.69 10.74
C GLU A 590 -3.38 0.40 11.47
N GLN A 591 -2.78 -0.72 11.05
CA GLN A 591 -2.93 -1.98 11.75
C GLN A 591 -2.18 -1.92 13.09
N THR A 592 -2.93 -1.67 14.16
CA THR A 592 -2.39 -1.42 15.50
C THR A 592 -2.78 -2.50 16.52
N ALA A 593 -3.42 -3.60 16.12
CA ALA A 593 -3.68 -4.72 17.01
C ALA A 593 -2.35 -5.35 17.51
N PRO A 594 -2.27 -5.84 18.76
CA PRO A 594 -1.02 -6.37 19.31
C PRO A 594 -0.67 -7.75 18.75
N LEU A 595 -0.03 -7.79 17.57
CA LEU A 595 0.28 -9.01 16.81
C LEU A 595 1.80 -9.19 16.52
N PRO A 596 2.71 -9.13 17.51
CA PRO A 596 2.51 -9.21 18.96
C PRO A 596 2.64 -7.85 19.68
N TYR A 597 2.66 -7.85 21.01
CA TYR A 597 3.13 -6.68 21.77
C TYR A 597 4.63 -6.45 21.51
N GLU A 598 4.98 -5.27 20.99
CA GLU A 598 6.36 -4.94 20.61
C GLU A 598 6.82 -3.59 21.18
N THR A 599 8.06 -3.53 21.65
CA THR A 599 8.66 -2.28 22.16
C THR A 599 9.33 -1.48 21.04
N LYS A 600 9.21 -0.14 21.08
CA LYS A 600 9.77 0.77 20.05
C LYS A 600 10.89 1.69 20.56
N ALA A 601 10.99 1.87 21.87
CA ALA A 601 11.93 2.79 22.49
C ALA A 601 12.45 2.26 23.82
N ASP A 602 13.63 2.73 24.22
CA ASP A 602 14.19 2.46 25.53
C ASP A 602 13.32 3.12 26.62
N GLY A 603 12.97 2.39 27.69
CA GLY A 603 12.11 2.92 28.75
C GLY A 603 11.61 1.89 29.75
N ASP A 604 10.77 2.35 30.68
CA ASP A 604 10.07 1.48 31.62
C ASP A 604 8.93 0.74 30.92
N TRP A 605 8.70 -0.51 31.34
CA TRP A 605 7.64 -1.39 30.83
C TRP A 605 6.26 -0.75 30.91
N THR A 606 5.95 -0.02 31.98
CA THR A 606 4.62 0.57 32.18
C THR A 606 4.44 1.92 31.49
N ALA A 607 5.41 2.37 30.69
CA ALA A 607 5.28 3.63 29.96
C ALA A 607 4.77 3.34 28.54
N GLU A 608 3.62 3.93 28.18
CA GLU A 608 3.03 3.82 26.84
C GLU A 608 4.04 4.13 25.72
N GLY A 609 4.90 5.15 25.93
CA GLY A 609 5.93 5.55 24.96
C GLY A 609 7.01 4.50 24.67
N THR A 610 7.17 3.48 25.53
CA THR A 610 8.07 2.34 25.34
C THR A 610 7.54 1.39 24.26
N TRP A 611 6.22 1.31 24.07
CA TRP A 611 5.54 0.33 23.22
C TRP A 611 5.13 0.90 21.88
N LEU A 612 5.13 0.05 20.85
CA LEU A 612 4.87 0.45 19.47
C LEU A 612 3.56 1.24 19.35
N HIS A 613 2.48 0.68 19.90
CA HIS A 613 1.15 1.31 19.97
C HIS A 613 0.63 1.36 21.42
N GLY A 614 1.50 1.78 22.36
CA GLY A 614 1.15 1.86 23.78
C GLY A 614 0.00 2.82 24.11
N ASP A 615 -0.40 3.68 23.18
CA ASP A 615 -1.54 4.60 23.27
C ASP A 615 -2.90 3.92 23.05
N VAL A 616 -2.93 2.72 22.47
CA VAL A 616 -4.16 1.95 22.17
C VAL A 616 -4.08 0.50 22.67
N TRP A 617 -3.08 0.19 23.49
CA TRP A 617 -2.79 -1.12 24.07
C TRP A 617 -2.94 -1.07 25.59
N ASP A 618 -3.42 -2.17 26.20
CA ASP A 618 -3.51 -2.30 27.66
C ASP A 618 -2.14 -2.53 28.31
N ILE A 619 -1.23 -1.56 28.25
CA ILE A 619 0.17 -1.71 28.71
C ILE A 619 0.25 -2.00 30.22
N GLU A 620 -0.58 -1.34 31.01
CA GLU A 620 -0.52 -1.40 32.47
C GLU A 620 -0.94 -2.77 33.02
N ASN A 621 -1.79 -3.53 32.30
CA ASN A 621 -2.22 -4.85 32.73
C ASN A 621 -1.47 -6.01 32.05
N ILE A 622 -0.61 -5.77 31.05
CA ILE A 622 0.25 -6.82 30.41
C ILE A 622 0.96 -7.72 31.44
N PRO A 623 1.55 -7.20 32.55
CA PRO A 623 2.25 -8.05 33.52
C PRO A 623 1.38 -9.15 34.15
N ASN A 624 0.05 -9.01 34.08
CA ASN A 624 -0.92 -9.97 34.63
C ASN A 624 -1.68 -10.74 33.54
N HIS A 625 -1.17 -10.78 32.30
CA HIS A 625 -1.86 -11.39 31.16
C HIS A 625 -1.09 -12.60 30.59
N ASP A 626 -1.32 -13.77 31.18
CA ASP A 626 -0.60 -15.03 30.99
C ASP A 626 -0.53 -15.52 29.53
N GLY A 627 -1.53 -15.14 28.72
CA GLY A 627 -1.71 -15.60 27.33
C GLY A 627 -0.97 -14.78 26.26
N THR A 628 -0.09 -13.85 26.64
CA THR A 628 0.51 -12.86 25.72
C THR A 628 1.79 -13.32 25.03
N ILE A 629 2.02 -12.82 23.81
CA ILE A 629 3.32 -12.88 23.12
C ILE A 629 3.96 -11.49 23.22
N VAL A 630 5.17 -11.42 23.77
CA VAL A 630 5.90 -10.16 23.97
C VAL A 630 7.22 -10.19 23.21
N LYS A 631 7.47 -9.13 22.44
CA LYS A 631 8.69 -8.91 21.68
C LYS A 631 9.43 -7.67 22.18
N ILE A 632 10.60 -7.88 22.77
CA ILE A 632 11.50 -6.83 23.26
C ILE A 632 12.44 -6.45 22.12
N ASN A 633 12.16 -5.32 21.47
CA ASN A 633 12.93 -4.74 20.37
C ASN A 633 13.63 -3.42 20.79
N SER A 634 13.77 -3.18 22.09
CA SER A 634 14.41 -2.01 22.70
C SER A 634 14.94 -2.37 24.09
N LYS A 635 15.60 -1.44 24.80
CA LYS A 635 16.06 -1.67 26.18
C LYS A 635 14.97 -1.32 27.18
N VAL A 636 14.40 -2.33 27.82
CA VAL A 636 13.23 -2.18 28.70
C VAL A 636 13.58 -2.51 30.13
N THR A 637 13.10 -1.71 31.07
CA THR A 637 13.21 -1.96 32.52
C THR A 637 11.85 -2.30 33.12
N THR A 638 11.82 -3.18 34.10
CA THR A 638 10.61 -3.50 34.85
C THR A 638 10.88 -3.78 36.32
N THR A 639 9.87 -3.50 37.16
CA THR A 639 9.83 -3.81 38.60
C THR A 639 8.63 -4.70 38.96
N ALA A 640 7.94 -5.25 37.96
CA ALA A 640 6.82 -6.17 38.13
C ALA A 640 7.26 -7.61 37.82
N SER A 641 6.53 -8.57 38.38
CA SER A 641 6.57 -9.96 37.88
C SER A 641 5.72 -10.06 36.63
N HIS A 642 6.07 -10.96 35.71
CA HIS A 642 5.36 -11.13 34.45
C HIS A 642 5.14 -12.61 34.15
N GLU A 643 3.96 -12.95 33.64
CA GLU A 643 3.66 -14.25 33.03
C GLU A 643 3.28 -14.07 31.57
N HIS A 644 3.98 -14.77 30.68
CA HIS A 644 3.76 -14.71 29.24
C HIS A 644 3.73 -16.11 28.61
N LEU A 645 3.00 -16.21 27.51
CA LEU A 645 3.02 -17.39 26.66
C LEU A 645 4.35 -17.45 25.92
N ALA A 646 4.77 -16.32 25.34
CA ALA A 646 6.05 -16.21 24.67
C ALA A 646 6.78 -14.89 24.94
N LEU A 647 8.08 -14.98 25.11
CA LEU A 647 8.99 -13.84 25.26
C LEU A 647 10.10 -13.94 24.20
N ILE A 648 10.22 -12.91 23.38
CA ILE A 648 11.23 -12.78 22.33
C ILE A 648 12.08 -11.57 22.65
N ILE A 649 13.38 -11.74 22.86
CA ILE A 649 14.33 -10.63 23.07
C ILE A 649 15.24 -10.55 21.86
N GLU A 650 15.09 -9.49 21.07
CA GLU A 650 15.80 -9.29 19.81
C GLU A 650 17.30 -9.07 19.98
N GLU A 651 18.05 -9.27 18.89
CA GLU A 651 19.51 -9.13 18.92
C GLU A 651 19.93 -7.71 19.38
N ASN A 652 20.94 -7.64 20.25
CA ASN A 652 21.43 -6.40 20.87
C ASN A 652 20.44 -5.67 21.79
N GLN A 653 19.28 -6.25 22.09
CA GLN A 653 18.30 -5.70 23.02
C GLN A 653 18.44 -6.26 24.43
N LEU A 654 17.80 -5.59 25.40
CA LEU A 654 17.93 -5.89 26.82
C LEU A 654 16.59 -5.76 27.53
N LEU A 655 16.16 -6.81 28.23
CA LEU A 655 15.13 -6.70 29.27
C LEU A 655 15.81 -6.76 30.64
N THR A 656 15.64 -5.71 31.45
CA THR A 656 16.16 -5.65 32.83
C THR A 656 15.02 -5.76 33.83
N VAL A 657 15.08 -6.79 34.68
CA VAL A 657 14.11 -7.07 35.74
C VAL A 657 14.73 -6.73 37.09
N ASN A 658 14.11 -5.81 37.82
CA ASN A 658 14.58 -5.36 39.13
C ASN A 658 13.70 -5.91 40.26
N THR A 659 14.22 -5.89 41.50
CA THR A 659 13.43 -6.03 42.76
C THR A 659 12.77 -7.39 43.04
N ASP A 660 13.53 -8.48 43.05
CA ASP A 660 13.07 -9.82 43.47
C ASP A 660 11.81 -10.30 42.72
N ARG A 661 11.73 -10.01 41.40
CA ARG A 661 10.60 -10.35 40.52
C ARG A 661 10.87 -11.55 39.65
N ASP A 662 9.82 -12.16 39.14
CA ASP A 662 9.91 -13.32 38.25
C ASP A 662 9.39 -13.02 36.83
N ILE A 663 10.03 -13.64 35.85
CA ILE A 663 9.55 -13.78 34.48
C ILE A 663 9.15 -15.25 34.30
N ASN A 664 7.87 -15.52 34.13
CA ASN A 664 7.33 -16.84 33.88
C ASN A 664 6.96 -16.99 32.41
N ASN A 665 7.65 -17.87 31.69
CA ASN A 665 7.43 -18.12 30.27
C ASN A 665 6.93 -19.55 30.05
N THR A 666 5.75 -19.68 29.45
CA THR A 666 5.00 -20.95 29.48
C THR A 666 5.02 -21.76 28.19
N TRP A 667 5.39 -21.18 27.03
CA TRP A 667 5.34 -21.88 25.74
C TRP A 667 6.53 -21.65 24.80
N TYR A 668 7.10 -20.45 24.77
CA TYR A 668 8.21 -20.15 23.86
C TYR A 668 9.10 -19.01 24.34
N LEU A 669 10.40 -19.23 24.51
CA LEU A 669 11.37 -18.19 24.88
C LEU A 669 12.41 -18.10 23.77
N GLU A 670 12.45 -16.98 23.05
CA GLU A 670 13.51 -16.71 22.08
C GLU A 670 14.44 -15.63 22.60
N LEU A 671 15.70 -16.01 22.82
CA LEU A 671 16.72 -15.16 23.39
C LEU A 671 17.78 -14.90 22.32
N ASN A 672 17.67 -13.80 21.59
CA ASN A 672 18.71 -13.31 20.69
C ASN A 672 19.56 -12.22 21.38
N GLY A 673 18.92 -11.40 22.20
CA GLY A 673 19.55 -10.39 23.05
C GLY A 673 19.87 -10.86 24.47
N SER A 674 19.69 -9.95 25.43
CA SER A 674 20.04 -10.17 26.83
C SER A 674 18.85 -10.02 27.77
N LEU A 675 18.76 -10.90 28.76
CA LEU A 675 17.85 -10.76 29.91
C LEU A 675 18.70 -10.52 31.16
N GLU A 676 18.56 -9.36 31.81
CA GLU A 676 19.25 -9.04 33.05
C GLU A 676 18.29 -9.16 34.25
N LEU A 677 18.64 -10.05 35.17
CA LEU A 677 17.93 -10.33 36.41
C LEU A 677 18.76 -9.75 37.57
N ASN A 678 18.30 -8.62 38.09
CA ASN A 678 18.90 -7.97 39.26
C ASN A 678 18.30 -8.52 40.56
N ASP A 679 19.04 -8.36 41.67
CA ASP A 679 18.65 -8.84 43.00
C ASP A 679 18.28 -10.34 42.99
N ASP A 680 17.20 -10.75 43.65
CA ASP A 680 16.73 -12.14 43.65
C ASP A 680 15.80 -12.47 42.46
N ALA A 681 15.80 -11.66 41.39
CA ALA A 681 14.92 -11.88 40.24
C ALA A 681 15.22 -13.21 39.50
N GLN A 682 14.18 -13.81 38.92
CA GLN A 682 14.25 -15.17 38.34
C GLN A 682 13.54 -15.29 37.00
N LEU A 683 14.06 -16.16 36.14
CA LEU A 683 13.36 -16.69 34.97
C LEU A 683 12.83 -18.09 35.32
N ILE A 684 11.56 -18.32 35.06
CA ILE A 684 10.88 -19.60 35.18
C ILE A 684 10.41 -20.01 33.79
N GLN A 685 10.81 -21.19 33.33
CA GLN A 685 10.27 -21.79 32.12
C GLN A 685 9.45 -23.03 32.49
N SER A 686 8.26 -23.14 31.92
CA SER A 686 7.47 -24.36 32.06
C SER A 686 8.10 -25.52 31.25
N MET A 687 7.68 -26.76 31.52
CA MET A 687 8.14 -27.93 30.75
C MET A 687 7.70 -27.89 29.28
N THR A 688 6.69 -27.08 28.93
CA THR A 688 6.19 -26.91 27.55
C THR A 688 6.80 -25.70 26.85
N SER A 689 7.62 -24.91 27.55
CA SER A 689 8.30 -23.75 26.98
C SER A 689 9.53 -24.19 26.20
N ASP A 690 9.55 -23.98 24.89
CA ASP A 690 10.79 -24.18 24.11
C ASP A 690 11.74 -23.00 24.33
N LEU A 691 13.04 -23.25 24.34
CA LEU A 691 14.08 -22.22 24.37
C LEU A 691 14.74 -22.09 22.99
N VAL A 692 14.72 -20.93 22.37
CA VAL A 692 15.49 -20.62 21.15
C VAL A 692 16.56 -19.59 21.50
N THR A 693 17.77 -19.78 20.99
CA THR A 693 18.94 -18.96 21.35
C THR A 693 19.66 -18.44 20.11
N GLY A 694 20.08 -17.17 20.17
CA GLY A 694 20.95 -16.53 19.20
C GLY A 694 22.44 -16.70 19.53
N ALA A 695 23.31 -16.31 18.60
CA ALA A 695 24.75 -16.57 18.71
C ALA A 695 25.42 -15.88 19.92
N ASN A 696 24.91 -14.72 20.34
CA ASN A 696 25.50 -13.86 21.37
C ASN A 696 24.57 -13.64 22.59
N CYS A 697 23.51 -14.44 22.68
CA CYS A 697 22.48 -14.28 23.69
C CYS A 697 23.01 -14.57 25.10
N ARG A 698 22.44 -13.94 26.13
CA ARG A 698 22.82 -14.21 27.52
C ARG A 698 21.71 -13.87 28.50
N ILE A 699 21.61 -14.66 29.57
CA ILE A 699 20.90 -14.26 30.78
C ILE A 699 21.95 -13.80 31.79
N LEU A 700 21.90 -12.54 32.19
CA LEU A 700 22.75 -11.97 33.23
C LEU A 700 22.00 -12.08 34.54
N ARG A 701 22.34 -13.07 35.36
CA ARG A 701 21.84 -13.16 36.73
C ARG A 701 22.91 -12.67 37.69
N ARG A 702 22.59 -11.65 38.49
CA ARG A 702 23.46 -11.26 39.61
C ARG A 702 23.21 -12.23 40.76
N GLN A 703 24.27 -12.78 41.33
CA GLN A 703 24.19 -13.59 42.55
C GLN A 703 25.08 -12.95 43.59
N ASP A 704 24.48 -12.57 44.72
CA ASP A 704 25.21 -12.01 45.84
C ASP A 704 25.79 -13.14 46.71
N GLY A 705 27.12 -13.16 46.83
CA GLY A 705 27.82 -13.98 47.83
C GLY A 705 27.94 -13.21 49.14
N SER A 706 27.48 -13.78 50.25
CA SER A 706 27.71 -13.20 51.58
C SER A 706 28.99 -13.77 52.20
N SER A 707 29.83 -12.92 52.79
CA SER A 707 30.99 -13.37 53.59
C SER A 707 30.59 -13.96 54.95
N ASN A 708 29.30 -14.00 55.27
CA ASN A 708 28.80 -14.51 56.53
C ASN A 708 28.75 -16.05 56.51
N VAL A 709 29.65 -16.67 57.27
CA VAL A 709 29.75 -18.13 57.41
C VAL A 709 28.52 -18.81 58.05
N TYR A 710 27.56 -18.02 58.54
CA TYR A 710 26.30 -18.50 59.11
C TYR A 710 25.10 -18.32 58.17
N TRP A 711 25.31 -17.80 56.96
CA TRP A 711 24.26 -17.63 55.95
C TRP A 711 24.48 -18.58 54.77
N TYR A 712 23.38 -19.13 54.25
CA TYR A 712 23.40 -19.93 53.03
C TYR A 712 23.31 -18.99 51.82
N THR A 713 24.14 -19.24 50.81
CA THR A 713 24.00 -18.61 49.49
C THR A 713 23.28 -19.59 48.58
N TYR A 714 22.18 -19.15 47.98
CA TYR A 714 21.43 -19.93 47.00
C TYR A 714 21.97 -19.64 45.61
N MET A 715 22.26 -20.69 44.84
CA MET A 715 22.74 -20.58 43.46
C MET A 715 21.89 -21.49 42.58
N SER A 716 21.60 -21.07 41.35
CA SER A 716 20.93 -21.88 40.33
C SER A 716 21.68 -21.84 39.00
N SER A 717 21.38 -22.79 38.11
CA SER A 717 21.99 -22.95 36.78
C SER A 717 20.98 -23.55 35.78
N PRO A 718 21.21 -23.56 34.45
CA PRO A 718 22.52 -23.69 33.79
C PRO A 718 23.07 -22.45 33.08
N VAL A 719 24.41 -22.43 32.94
CA VAL A 719 25.15 -21.55 32.02
C VAL A 719 25.69 -22.45 30.90
N GLY A 720 25.10 -22.35 29.70
CA GLY A 720 25.54 -23.06 28.50
C GLY A 720 26.57 -22.27 27.69
N ALA A 721 27.16 -22.91 26.67
CA ALA A 721 27.91 -22.18 25.65
C ALA A 721 26.94 -21.31 24.83
N THR A 722 27.35 -20.09 24.47
CA THR A 722 26.57 -19.26 23.55
C THR A 722 26.56 -19.89 22.15
N GLY A 723 25.39 -20.01 21.54
CA GLY A 723 25.28 -20.59 20.20
C GLY A 723 23.84 -20.64 19.72
N VAL A 724 23.69 -20.70 18.40
CA VAL A 724 22.38 -20.73 17.73
C VAL A 724 21.72 -22.09 17.90
N THR A 725 20.41 -22.10 18.17
CA THR A 725 19.59 -23.33 18.20
C THR A 725 18.46 -23.29 17.17
N ALA A 726 17.94 -24.46 16.80
CA ALA A 726 16.81 -24.56 15.88
C ALA A 726 15.48 -24.15 16.56
N LEU A 727 14.48 -23.80 15.75
CA LEU A 727 13.16 -23.34 16.18
C LEU A 727 12.22 -24.46 16.70
N THR A 728 12.72 -25.66 17.00
CA THR A 728 11.90 -26.84 17.32
C THR A 728 12.40 -27.59 18.57
N ASP A 729 11.49 -27.86 19.53
CA ASP A 729 11.68 -28.71 20.73
C ASP A 729 13.12 -28.72 21.27
N ASN A 730 13.56 -27.57 21.74
CA ASN A 730 14.96 -27.37 22.11
C ASN A 730 15.23 -27.63 23.60
N ASN A 731 14.33 -28.37 24.26
CA ASN A 731 14.49 -28.79 25.65
C ASN A 731 15.19 -30.15 25.77
N ALA A 732 15.11 -30.99 24.74
CA ALA A 732 15.84 -32.24 24.70
C ALA A 732 17.35 -32.00 24.46
N ALA A 733 18.20 -32.74 25.17
CA ALA A 733 19.66 -32.67 25.01
C ALA A 733 20.14 -33.03 23.60
N THR A 734 19.33 -33.73 22.81
CA THR A 734 19.59 -34.04 21.39
C THR A 734 19.45 -32.83 20.47
N ASN A 735 18.63 -31.86 20.86
CA ASN A 735 18.29 -30.68 20.06
C ASN A 735 19.04 -29.45 20.56
N ASN A 736 19.37 -29.40 21.86
CA ASN A 736 20.16 -28.36 22.49
C ASN A 736 21.46 -28.89 23.12
N THR A 737 22.49 -29.11 22.30
CA THR A 737 23.82 -29.51 22.83
C THR A 737 24.49 -28.43 23.70
N ASN A 738 23.99 -27.18 23.65
CA ASN A 738 24.45 -26.07 24.50
C ASN A 738 23.82 -26.11 25.90
N ASN A 739 22.75 -26.88 26.11
CA ASN A 739 22.20 -27.18 27.43
C ASN A 739 23.10 -28.19 28.15
N THR A 740 24.33 -27.78 28.44
CA THR A 740 25.30 -28.58 29.19
C THR A 740 24.91 -28.60 30.65
N ALA A 741 24.98 -29.78 31.28
CA ALA A 741 24.81 -29.88 32.72
C ALA A 741 25.83 -28.97 33.43
N PHE A 742 25.34 -28.08 34.28
CA PHE A 742 26.17 -27.14 35.00
C PHE A 742 26.97 -27.83 36.08
N GLN A 743 28.24 -27.49 36.17
CA GLN A 743 29.07 -27.87 37.30
C GLN A 743 29.44 -26.61 38.05
N PHE A 744 29.36 -26.65 39.38
CA PHE A 744 29.69 -25.50 40.23
C PHE A 744 31.10 -24.93 39.98
N ASN A 745 32.03 -25.74 39.50
CA ASN A 745 33.39 -25.34 39.15
C ASN A 745 33.50 -24.46 37.89
N THR A 746 32.39 -24.18 37.18
CA THR A 746 32.36 -23.28 36.02
C THR A 746 32.00 -21.84 36.38
N LEU A 747 31.68 -21.56 37.66
CA LEU A 747 31.39 -20.21 38.16
C LEU A 747 32.57 -19.26 37.90
N LYS A 748 32.25 -18.04 37.47
CA LYS A 748 33.22 -16.97 37.22
C LYS A 748 32.97 -15.77 38.12
N GLU A 749 34.04 -15.09 38.54
CA GLU A 749 33.99 -13.80 39.19
C GLU A 749 33.63 -12.69 38.18
N GLY A 750 33.33 -11.48 38.67
CA GLY A 750 32.98 -10.34 37.82
C GLY A 750 34.06 -9.91 36.82
N ASP A 751 35.31 -10.35 37.03
CA ASP A 751 36.44 -10.12 36.10
C ASP A 751 36.62 -11.27 35.07
N GLY A 752 35.75 -12.29 35.10
CA GLY A 752 35.78 -13.44 34.22
C GLY A 752 36.71 -14.59 34.63
N SER A 753 37.46 -14.44 35.74
CA SER A 753 38.26 -15.53 36.31
C SER A 753 37.37 -16.61 36.97
N LEU A 754 37.84 -17.85 37.04
CA LEU A 754 37.08 -18.92 37.71
C LEU A 754 37.09 -18.74 39.23
N VAL A 755 35.91 -18.89 39.85
CA VAL A 755 35.76 -18.91 41.31
C VAL A 755 36.58 -20.06 41.89
N GLN A 756 37.41 -19.74 42.88
CA GLN A 756 38.27 -20.72 43.54
C GLN A 756 37.53 -21.45 44.67
N PHE A 757 37.83 -22.74 44.85
CA PHE A 757 37.25 -23.57 45.91
C PHE A 757 38.28 -23.89 47.00
N THR A 758 37.82 -24.05 48.24
CA THR A 758 38.66 -24.43 49.38
C THR A 758 38.01 -25.54 50.20
N ASN A 759 38.83 -26.35 50.86
CA ASN A 759 38.38 -27.40 51.78
C ASN A 759 38.34 -26.90 53.25
N ALA A 760 38.84 -25.68 53.46
CA ALA A 760 38.77 -24.98 54.74
C ALA A 760 37.31 -24.67 55.11
N LEU A 761 37.06 -24.39 56.40
CA LEU A 761 35.74 -23.95 56.86
C LEU A 761 35.26 -22.69 56.13
N ASN A 762 36.19 -21.77 55.85
CA ASN A 762 36.04 -20.53 55.13
C ASN A 762 37.43 -20.02 54.69
N GLU A 763 37.50 -19.31 53.56
CA GLU A 763 38.71 -18.62 53.08
C GLU A 763 38.27 -17.41 52.26
N ALA A 764 38.96 -16.27 52.40
CA ALA A 764 38.59 -15.06 51.69
C ALA A 764 38.69 -15.25 50.16
N GLY A 765 37.65 -14.86 49.43
CA GLY A 765 37.59 -14.98 47.96
C GLY A 765 37.42 -16.40 47.43
N LYS A 766 37.08 -17.39 48.28
CA LYS A 766 36.86 -18.78 47.85
C LYS A 766 35.57 -19.37 48.41
N ILE A 767 34.97 -20.30 47.67
CA ILE A 767 33.81 -21.08 48.12
C ILE A 767 34.28 -22.32 48.88
N SER A 768 33.75 -22.56 50.09
CA SER A 768 34.07 -23.75 50.86
C SER A 768 33.27 -24.97 50.38
N THR A 769 33.97 -26.05 50.04
CA THR A 769 33.37 -27.35 49.66
C THR A 769 32.78 -28.13 50.84
N ARG A 770 32.89 -27.60 52.07
CA ARG A 770 32.26 -28.20 53.27
C ARG A 770 30.76 -27.95 53.33
N TRP A 771 30.27 -26.88 52.69
CA TRP A 771 28.90 -26.39 52.83
C TRP A 771 28.08 -26.54 51.54
N MET A 772 28.49 -27.40 50.62
CA MET A 772 27.81 -27.61 49.34
C MET A 772 26.72 -28.68 49.48
N TYR A 773 25.47 -28.23 49.50
CA TYR A 773 24.28 -29.07 49.62
C TYR A 773 23.20 -28.63 48.64
N THR A 774 22.53 -29.57 47.99
CA THR A 774 21.35 -29.33 47.17
C THR A 774 20.11 -29.84 47.88
N PHE A 775 18.99 -29.16 47.72
CA PHE A 775 17.71 -29.63 48.21
C PHE A 775 17.27 -30.81 47.33
N GLU A 776 17.06 -31.99 47.91
CA GLU A 776 16.26 -33.03 47.26
C GLU A 776 14.79 -32.64 47.40
N ASN A 777 13.97 -32.88 46.37
CA ASN A 777 12.53 -32.58 46.37
C ASN A 777 11.77 -33.51 47.34
N GLY A 778 12.11 -33.43 48.63
CA GLY A 778 11.67 -34.28 49.72
C GLY A 778 10.58 -33.62 50.57
N LEU A 779 9.97 -34.41 51.44
CA LEU A 779 8.81 -33.98 52.25
C LEU A 779 9.22 -33.17 53.49
N THR A 780 10.52 -33.05 53.80
CA THR A 780 11.00 -32.37 55.00
C THR A 780 12.13 -31.37 54.72
N TYR A 781 12.26 -30.38 55.60
CA TYR A 781 13.31 -29.35 55.54
C TYR A 781 14.76 -29.91 55.64
N TYR A 782 14.94 -31.18 56.01
CA TYR A 782 16.27 -31.79 56.19
C TYR A 782 16.75 -32.62 55.00
N ASP A 783 15.97 -32.69 53.93
CA ASP A 783 16.27 -33.51 52.75
C ASP A 783 17.32 -32.81 51.85
N TRP A 784 18.55 -32.69 52.38
CA TRP A 784 19.70 -32.07 51.71
C TRP A 784 20.73 -33.13 51.33
N VAL A 785 21.15 -33.12 50.06
CA VAL A 785 22.23 -33.99 49.57
C VAL A 785 23.48 -33.19 49.34
N ARG A 786 24.59 -33.71 49.88
CA ARG A 786 25.91 -33.13 49.66
C ARG A 786 26.37 -33.38 48.23
N PHE A 787 26.90 -32.35 47.59
CA PHE A 787 27.50 -32.46 46.26
C PHE A 787 28.92 -31.88 46.24
N ASN A 788 29.65 -32.05 45.13
CA ASN A 788 30.99 -31.51 44.95
C ASN A 788 31.03 -30.55 43.74
N PRO A 789 32.09 -29.73 43.58
CA PRO A 789 32.14 -28.73 42.50
C PRO A 789 32.01 -29.29 41.08
N SER A 790 32.26 -30.57 40.87
CA SER A 790 32.12 -31.26 39.58
C SER A 790 30.79 -32.02 39.42
N THR A 791 29.89 -31.97 40.40
CA THR A 791 28.56 -32.58 40.29
C THR A 791 27.73 -31.78 39.29
N SER A 792 27.19 -32.50 38.31
CA SER A 792 26.39 -32.01 37.18
C SER A 792 24.90 -31.98 37.48
#